data_AF-A0A2A4TTI0-F1
#
_entry.id   AF-A0A2A4TTI0-F1
#
_cell.length_a   1.000
_cell.length_b   1.000
_cell.length_c   1.000
_cell.angle_alpha   90.00
_cell.angle_beta   90.00
_cell.angle_gamma   90.00
#
_symmetry.space_group_name_H-M   'P 1'
#
loop_
_entity.id
_entity.type
_entity.pdbx_description
1 polymer ?
#
loop_
_entity_poly.entity_id
_entity_poly.type
_entity_poly.pdbx_seq_one_letter_code
_entity_poly.pdbx_strand_id
1 'polypeptide(L)'
;MSRPIRLLLVAIHFVCPLIFFTDLTRNPYFTQIASLNLGLLAAFVWHLFAQSKDGDWRMPRTPVDPAWIVFGLVAAASWAYAYFGHAAVFRESIRAEGLRVSLFLIINAAIPFHLASVWSSQRDEAESSSIFHWLLFAAVWAVLWSFFPQLRGAPKPGSQALWDHIFDPYGMFVWIVGIGWVLRLARDGGQAALRHAFLTVGTVAAVYGIGQYFSIEFFWPKVLNPYGGRSVSTFGNPNFMSSYMVMLLPLVMVHYLEAPTRAKRTAYAFMFLLFEASLLCSLTRSSWVGAAAALAPLLFSRRLRALARRDLEFHGLTASAVLFVALLWPSSNVSGYAPSVIGRISEMADMFSSSAENQGAPYSPLHQRFLIWLCCWTMGSENPLLGKGWGTLELFYPFYQGHFVDQFEIYRNLRTHANNAHNELVETFCQTGILGLGTMVWMWVIFYWSVGRAFVSNWALSSDAPSEEKKRKKQTPVEAPLPNEPVWVLASAASVFGMLVDNLLNVSIHFAVPGFFFWWQAGTAMGMLSRGDRGRRIVFPGKAMAFGCAAIVAGACILGGSYWVRHWNREVQYFLGFKFMRQGDPAGALKHLEAAYAWHPREVNTNYELGNAYARTNKHEKAIWAYQEALKANAGYDEIYFNIGTILSLKLGKREEAIRNFNVSWAVNPLSKQTYLNFASVLLSGDGPQKHGDLAVAVLSRAAYYFPEEANFLLNLGSLHTIRGNLGKAIDVYSRLLRQRPELRNAEQNLRRVIQQQAGDLSPPIIAELDEYHDLSGRLAKRVYDQESLAMARRAFERFPDSVQVKFFLGNLEMMQGDPLRAELLLRSVHNAQRGSVPVLMNLAQVLHRNGKTAEAKAMFRAILQTEPNNAFAKQQLFQLGG
;
A
#
# COMPACT_ATOMS: atom_id res chain seq x y z
N MET A 1 22.92 -0.05 -31.36
CA MET A 1 21.47 -0.30 -31.24
C MET A 1 20.77 0.32 -32.45
N SER A 2 19.86 -0.38 -33.13
CA SER A 2 19.25 0.13 -34.36
C SER A 2 18.22 1.24 -34.08
N ARG A 3 18.03 2.15 -35.06
CA ARG A 3 17.09 3.27 -34.97
C ARG A 3 15.65 2.87 -34.59
N PRO A 4 15.05 1.81 -35.17
CA PRO A 4 13.69 1.41 -34.81
C PRO A 4 13.53 1.06 -33.32
N ILE A 5 14.53 0.39 -32.73
CA ILE A 5 14.49 0.01 -31.32
C ILE A 5 14.61 1.25 -30.43
N ARG A 6 15.47 2.22 -30.79
CA ARG A 6 15.58 3.49 -30.05
C ARG A 6 14.25 4.25 -30.04
N LEU A 7 13.58 4.33 -31.19
CA LEU A 7 12.26 4.97 -31.32
C LEU A 7 11.19 4.24 -30.50
N LEU A 8 11.14 2.91 -30.55
CA LEU A 8 10.23 2.11 -29.72
C LEU A 8 10.45 2.38 -28.23
N LEU A 9 11.69 2.42 -27.78
CA LEU A 9 12.01 2.69 -26.38
C LEU A 9 11.62 4.10 -25.97
N VAL A 10 11.85 5.12 -26.80
CA VAL A 10 11.36 6.49 -26.52
C VAL A 10 9.83 6.49 -26.41
N ALA A 11 9.11 5.82 -27.31
CA ALA A 11 7.65 5.72 -27.25
C ALA A 11 7.18 5.07 -25.95
N ILE A 12 7.81 3.98 -25.50
CA ILE A 12 7.46 3.28 -24.26
C ILE A 12 7.64 4.19 -23.04
N HIS A 13 8.76 4.91 -22.94
CA HIS A 13 9.02 5.84 -21.84
C HIS A 13 8.08 7.04 -21.85
N PHE A 14 7.57 7.44 -23.01
CA PHE A 14 6.58 8.51 -23.13
C PHE A 14 5.17 8.04 -22.75
N VAL A 15 4.72 6.94 -23.35
CA VAL A 15 3.34 6.46 -23.24
C VAL A 15 3.07 5.90 -21.86
N CYS A 16 3.92 5.01 -21.33
CA CYS A 16 3.58 4.21 -20.15
C CYS A 16 3.35 5.05 -18.87
N PRO A 17 4.15 6.08 -18.54
CA PRO A 17 3.91 6.90 -17.37
C PRO A 17 2.70 7.85 -17.50
N LEU A 18 2.16 8.05 -18.72
CA LEU A 18 1.11 9.02 -19.03
C LEU A 18 -0.25 8.38 -19.38
N ILE A 19 -0.38 7.05 -19.38
CA ILE A 19 -1.68 6.37 -19.64
C ILE A 19 -2.57 6.42 -18.39
N PHE A 20 -3.70 7.13 -18.44
CA PHE A 20 -4.74 7.08 -17.40
C PHE A 20 -6.17 6.99 -17.98
N PHE A 21 -6.32 6.85 -19.31
CA PHE A 21 -7.57 7.14 -20.03
C PHE A 21 -8.58 6.00 -20.18
N THR A 22 -8.68 5.05 -19.24
CA THR A 22 -9.53 3.87 -19.50
C THR A 22 -10.55 3.59 -18.40
N ASP A 23 -11.85 3.75 -18.72
CA ASP A 23 -12.99 3.21 -17.95
C ASP A 23 -13.03 1.67 -17.90
N LEU A 24 -11.97 1.04 -18.40
CA LEU A 24 -11.78 -0.39 -18.63
C LEU A 24 -11.29 -1.15 -17.40
N THR A 25 -10.61 -0.48 -16.48
CA THR A 25 -9.97 -1.12 -15.31
C THR A 25 -10.18 -0.30 -14.06
N ARG A 26 -10.26 -0.97 -12.90
CA ARG A 26 -10.32 -0.30 -11.59
C ARG A 26 -9.07 0.54 -11.32
N ASN A 27 -7.93 0.09 -11.86
CA ASN A 27 -6.63 0.71 -11.68
C ASN A 27 -5.93 0.91 -13.04
N PRO A 28 -5.73 2.17 -13.49
CA PRO A 28 -5.21 2.47 -14.82
C PRO A 28 -3.78 1.96 -15.06
N TYR A 29 -3.01 1.71 -13.99
CA TYR A 29 -1.66 1.18 -14.12
C TYR A 29 -1.60 -0.26 -14.66
N PHE A 30 -2.67 -1.06 -14.68
CA PHE A 30 -2.61 -2.38 -15.33
C PHE A 30 -2.40 -2.29 -16.84
N THR A 31 -3.00 -1.28 -17.49
CA THR A 31 -2.75 -0.96 -18.90
C THR A 31 -1.32 -0.45 -19.10
N GLN A 32 -0.82 0.37 -18.16
CA GLN A 32 0.58 0.82 -18.16
C GLN A 32 1.55 -0.37 -18.07
N ILE A 33 1.33 -1.27 -17.12
CA ILE A 33 2.15 -2.47 -16.88
C ILE A 33 2.17 -3.36 -18.13
N ALA A 34 1.00 -3.70 -18.68
CA ALA A 34 0.93 -4.57 -19.85
C ALA A 34 1.64 -3.95 -21.06
N SER A 35 1.38 -2.66 -21.33
CA SER A 35 1.99 -1.95 -22.45
C SER A 35 3.51 -1.85 -22.30
N LEU A 36 4.00 -1.51 -21.09
CA LEU A 36 5.42 -1.43 -20.77
C LEU A 36 6.11 -2.79 -20.97
N ASN A 37 5.55 -3.84 -20.38
CA ASN A 37 6.13 -5.18 -20.45
C ASN A 37 6.17 -5.71 -21.89
N LEU A 38 5.10 -5.55 -22.66
CA LEU A 38 5.05 -5.95 -24.07
C LEU A 38 6.06 -5.16 -24.90
N GLY A 39 6.16 -3.85 -24.67
CA GLY A 39 7.13 -2.99 -25.35
C GLY A 39 8.58 -3.39 -25.07
N LEU A 40 8.92 -3.69 -23.81
CA LEU A 40 10.27 -4.10 -23.40
C LEU A 40 10.65 -5.46 -23.97
N LEU A 41 9.74 -6.43 -23.93
CA LEU A 41 9.93 -7.73 -24.55
C LEU A 41 10.14 -7.60 -26.05
N ALA A 42 9.32 -6.80 -26.74
CA ALA A 42 9.47 -6.55 -28.17
C ALA A 42 10.81 -5.88 -28.51
N ALA A 43 11.22 -4.86 -27.73
CA ALA A 43 12.51 -4.19 -27.90
C ALA A 43 13.69 -5.13 -27.70
N PHE A 44 13.62 -6.00 -26.68
CA PHE A 44 14.66 -6.99 -26.38
C PHE A 44 14.76 -8.08 -27.47
N VAL A 45 13.63 -8.64 -27.90
CA VAL A 45 13.61 -9.62 -29.00
C VAL A 45 14.14 -9.03 -30.29
N TRP A 46 13.69 -7.83 -30.67
CA TRP A 46 14.22 -7.13 -31.83
C TRP A 46 15.74 -6.93 -31.70
N HIS A 47 16.20 -6.52 -30.52
CA HIS A 47 17.62 -6.33 -30.27
C HIS A 47 18.44 -7.60 -30.51
N LEU A 48 17.98 -8.76 -30.06
CA LEU A 48 18.66 -10.04 -30.30
C LEU A 48 18.69 -10.42 -31.79
N PHE A 49 17.56 -10.33 -32.48
CA PHE A 49 17.50 -10.61 -33.93
C PHE A 49 18.37 -9.66 -34.76
N ALA A 50 18.45 -8.39 -34.38
CA ALA A 50 19.32 -7.42 -35.04
C ALA A 50 20.79 -7.81 -34.92
N GLN A 51 21.22 -8.33 -33.77
CA GLN A 51 22.59 -8.80 -33.53
C GLN A 51 22.90 -10.12 -34.24
N SER A 52 21.93 -11.04 -34.31
CA SER A 52 22.12 -12.34 -35.01
C SER A 52 22.48 -12.20 -36.49
N LYS A 53 22.26 -11.03 -37.12
CA LYS A 53 22.72 -10.72 -38.49
C LYS A 53 24.25 -10.78 -38.63
N ASP A 54 24.97 -10.43 -37.58
CA ASP A 54 26.43 -10.39 -37.54
C ASP A 54 27.05 -11.73 -37.10
N GLY A 55 26.23 -12.70 -36.68
CA GLY A 55 26.67 -14.03 -36.23
C GLY A 55 27.20 -14.07 -34.79
N ASP A 56 27.13 -12.95 -34.07
CA ASP A 56 27.54 -12.81 -32.68
C ASP A 56 26.53 -11.98 -31.88
N TRP A 57 26.41 -12.24 -30.58
CA TRP A 57 25.74 -11.33 -29.65
C TRP A 57 26.78 -10.56 -28.87
N ARG A 58 26.63 -9.24 -28.82
CA ARG A 58 27.51 -8.31 -28.12
C ARG A 58 26.78 -7.71 -26.94
N MET A 59 27.31 -7.94 -25.76
CA MET A 59 26.76 -7.40 -24.52
C MET A 59 27.82 -6.53 -23.83
N PRO A 60 27.47 -5.32 -23.36
CA PRO A 60 28.36 -4.57 -22.48
C PRO A 60 28.72 -5.43 -21.29
N ARG A 61 30.01 -5.51 -20.96
CA ARG A 61 30.44 -6.15 -19.72
C ARG A 61 30.27 -5.12 -18.62
N THR A 62 29.44 -5.40 -17.63
CA THR A 62 29.29 -4.52 -16.47
C THR A 62 29.94 -5.14 -15.24
N PRO A 63 30.51 -4.33 -14.33
CA PRO A 63 31.08 -4.84 -13.08
C PRO A 63 30.08 -5.62 -12.23
N VAL A 64 28.78 -5.31 -12.35
CA VAL A 64 27.70 -5.91 -11.55
C VAL A 64 27.14 -7.22 -12.13
N ASP A 65 27.54 -7.62 -13.34
CA ASP A 65 27.04 -8.85 -13.99
C ASP A 65 27.16 -10.11 -13.09
N PRO A 66 28.27 -10.36 -12.37
CA PRO A 66 28.38 -11.54 -11.50
C PRO A 66 27.35 -11.52 -10.37
N ALA A 67 27.14 -10.36 -9.74
CA ALA A 67 26.19 -10.22 -8.65
C ALA A 67 24.75 -10.47 -9.11
N TRP A 68 24.39 -10.00 -10.31
CA TRP A 68 23.12 -10.31 -10.96
C TRP A 68 22.87 -11.82 -11.13
N ILE A 69 23.87 -12.53 -11.67
CA ILE A 69 23.76 -13.98 -11.92
C ILE A 69 23.59 -14.71 -10.59
N VAL A 70 24.41 -14.38 -9.59
CA VAL A 70 24.33 -15.05 -8.28
C VAL A 70 23.01 -14.73 -7.58
N PHE A 71 22.51 -13.49 -7.63
CA PHE A 71 21.20 -13.14 -7.08
C PHE A 71 20.08 -13.96 -7.74
N GLY A 72 20.09 -14.10 -9.07
CA GLY A 72 19.13 -14.93 -9.78
C GLY A 72 19.18 -16.41 -9.37
N LEU A 73 20.39 -16.96 -9.17
CA LEU A 73 20.56 -18.34 -8.68
C LEU A 73 20.05 -18.50 -7.24
N VAL A 74 20.31 -17.53 -6.36
CA VAL A 74 19.80 -17.55 -4.99
C VAL A 74 18.28 -17.41 -4.96
N ALA A 75 17.69 -16.54 -5.77
CA ALA A 75 16.24 -16.41 -5.90
C ALA A 75 15.61 -17.73 -6.40
N ALA A 76 16.22 -18.39 -7.38
CA ALA A 76 15.76 -19.69 -7.87
C ALA A 76 15.88 -20.80 -6.80
N ALA A 77 16.99 -20.83 -6.06
CA ALA A 77 17.21 -21.79 -4.96
C ALA A 77 16.21 -21.55 -3.82
N SER A 78 15.96 -20.29 -3.46
CA SER A 78 14.98 -19.89 -2.46
C SER A 78 13.54 -20.26 -2.88
N TRP A 79 13.17 -20.01 -4.15
CA TRP A 79 11.89 -20.46 -4.69
C TRP A 79 11.74 -21.99 -4.65
N ALA A 80 12.78 -22.72 -5.07
CA ALA A 80 12.77 -24.19 -5.05
C ALA A 80 12.65 -24.73 -3.62
N TYR A 81 13.39 -24.15 -2.67
CA TYR A 81 13.25 -24.44 -1.25
C TYR A 81 11.81 -24.26 -0.78
N ALA A 82 11.17 -23.13 -1.12
CA ALA A 82 9.78 -22.90 -0.73
C ALA A 82 8.82 -23.92 -1.38
N TYR A 83 8.97 -24.19 -2.67
CA TYR A 83 8.09 -25.11 -3.40
C TYR A 83 8.15 -26.56 -2.88
N PHE A 84 9.36 -27.06 -2.60
CA PHE A 84 9.56 -28.43 -2.12
C PHE A 84 9.48 -28.57 -0.60
N GLY A 85 9.80 -27.50 0.15
CA GLY A 85 9.87 -27.49 1.61
C GLY A 85 8.56 -27.15 2.33
N HIS A 86 7.61 -26.47 1.67
CA HIS A 86 6.30 -26.18 2.26
C HIS A 86 5.24 -27.25 1.96
N ALA A 87 4.19 -27.26 2.79
CA ALA A 87 3.07 -28.18 2.63
C ALA A 87 2.45 -28.08 1.23
N ALA A 88 2.00 -29.22 0.70
CA ALA A 88 1.53 -29.34 -0.68
C ALA A 88 0.41 -28.35 -1.05
N VAL A 89 -0.40 -27.92 -0.07
CA VAL A 89 -1.46 -26.91 -0.23
C VAL A 89 -0.92 -25.56 -0.73
N PHE A 90 0.32 -25.18 -0.40
CA PHE A 90 0.91 -23.90 -0.81
C PHE A 90 1.61 -23.95 -2.18
N ARG A 91 1.87 -25.14 -2.75
CA ARG A 91 2.69 -25.28 -3.96
C ARG A 91 2.16 -24.49 -5.15
N GLU A 92 0.84 -24.45 -5.31
CA GLU A 92 0.19 -23.70 -6.38
C GLU A 92 0.36 -22.19 -6.21
N SER A 93 0.17 -21.68 -4.99
CA SER A 93 0.36 -20.26 -4.66
C SER A 93 1.83 -19.85 -4.83
N ILE A 94 2.77 -20.66 -4.33
CA ILE A 94 4.22 -20.44 -4.49
C ILE A 94 4.62 -20.43 -5.96
N ARG A 95 4.03 -21.30 -6.78
CA ARG A 95 4.28 -21.30 -8.23
C ARG A 95 3.74 -20.03 -8.90
N ALA A 96 2.52 -19.61 -8.56
CA ALA A 96 1.90 -18.43 -9.16
C ALA A 96 2.66 -17.14 -8.77
N GLU A 97 2.95 -16.98 -7.50
CA GLU A 97 3.68 -15.82 -6.95
C GLU A 97 5.14 -15.78 -7.40
N GLY A 98 5.83 -16.92 -7.36
CA GLY A 98 7.20 -17.03 -7.85
C GLY A 98 7.30 -16.68 -9.35
N LEU A 99 6.33 -17.09 -10.17
CA LEU A 99 6.28 -16.70 -11.58
C LEU A 99 6.06 -15.18 -11.73
N ARG A 100 5.12 -14.58 -10.98
CA ARG A 100 4.81 -13.14 -11.00
C ARG A 100 6.06 -12.31 -10.71
N VAL A 101 6.74 -12.59 -9.61
CA VAL A 101 7.93 -11.83 -9.19
C VAL A 101 9.14 -12.11 -10.09
N SER A 102 9.30 -13.33 -10.61
CA SER A 102 10.36 -13.64 -11.58
C SER A 102 10.17 -12.93 -12.92
N LEU A 103 8.93 -12.87 -13.43
CA LEU A 103 8.63 -12.08 -14.64
C LEU A 103 8.90 -10.59 -14.40
N PHE A 104 8.59 -10.07 -13.23
CA PHE A 104 8.96 -8.69 -12.87
C PHE A 104 10.48 -8.49 -12.89
N LEU A 105 11.26 -9.35 -12.21
CA LEU A 105 12.72 -9.28 -12.17
C LEU A 105 13.34 -9.33 -13.58
N ILE A 106 12.82 -10.18 -14.47
CA ILE A 106 13.35 -10.30 -15.83
C ILE A 106 12.95 -9.08 -16.68
N ILE A 107 11.66 -8.74 -16.72
CA ILE A 107 11.11 -7.79 -17.69
C ILE A 107 11.27 -6.34 -17.23
N ASN A 108 11.15 -6.06 -15.93
CA ASN A 108 11.21 -4.70 -15.38
C ASN A 108 12.55 -4.37 -14.72
N ALA A 109 13.45 -5.35 -14.52
CA ALA A 109 14.79 -5.10 -13.99
C ALA A 109 15.91 -5.48 -14.96
N ALA A 110 16.07 -6.77 -15.28
CA ALA A 110 17.20 -7.25 -16.07
C ALA A 110 17.20 -6.74 -17.53
N ILE A 111 16.06 -6.83 -18.24
CA ILE A 111 15.93 -6.35 -19.61
C ILE A 111 16.18 -4.82 -19.70
N PRO A 112 15.55 -3.98 -18.86
CA PRO A 112 15.78 -2.53 -18.84
C PRO A 112 17.23 -2.17 -18.56
N PHE A 113 17.83 -2.78 -17.54
CA PHE A 113 19.24 -2.60 -17.21
C PHE A 113 20.12 -2.94 -18.42
N HIS A 114 19.86 -4.08 -19.06
CA HIS A 114 20.60 -4.52 -20.24
C HIS A 114 20.44 -3.55 -21.43
N LEU A 115 19.20 -3.22 -21.83
CA LEU A 115 18.93 -2.33 -22.96
C LEU A 115 19.51 -0.92 -22.72
N ALA A 116 19.42 -0.40 -21.50
CA ALA A 116 20.02 0.87 -21.13
C ALA A 116 21.55 0.82 -21.19
N SER A 117 22.18 -0.26 -20.73
CA SER A 117 23.63 -0.45 -20.80
C SER A 117 24.14 -0.54 -22.25
N VAL A 118 23.39 -1.24 -23.12
CA VAL A 118 23.69 -1.37 -24.55
C VAL A 118 23.58 -0.02 -25.25
N TRP A 119 22.54 0.76 -24.94
CA TRP A 119 22.37 2.09 -25.53
C TRP A 119 23.48 3.03 -25.05
N SER A 120 23.72 3.11 -23.75
CA SER A 120 24.65 4.08 -23.14
C SER A 120 26.14 3.80 -23.40
N SER A 121 26.50 2.55 -23.70
CA SER A 121 27.87 2.17 -24.09
C SER A 121 28.27 2.63 -25.50
N GLN A 122 27.31 3.05 -26.33
CA GLN A 122 27.59 3.67 -27.63
C GLN A 122 27.96 5.15 -27.44
N ARG A 123 28.76 5.72 -28.35
CA ARG A 123 29.09 7.15 -28.34
C ARG A 123 27.81 7.99 -28.43
N ASP A 124 27.76 9.07 -27.67
CA ASP A 124 26.66 10.02 -27.74
C ASP A 124 26.64 10.70 -29.11
N GLU A 125 25.53 10.54 -29.82
CA GLU A 125 25.17 11.37 -30.97
C GLU A 125 24.83 12.78 -30.46
N ALA A 126 25.13 13.82 -31.25
CA ALA A 126 24.93 15.22 -30.87
C ALA A 126 23.47 15.53 -30.48
N GLU A 127 23.27 16.57 -29.66
CA GLU A 127 21.94 17.02 -29.22
C GLU A 127 21.09 17.38 -30.46
N SER A 128 20.05 16.60 -30.74
CA SER A 128 19.28 16.72 -31.98
C SER A 128 18.15 17.75 -31.92
N SER A 129 17.65 18.06 -30.72
CA SER A 129 16.50 18.97 -30.53
C SER A 129 16.64 19.79 -29.25
N SER A 130 16.36 21.10 -29.35
CA SER A 130 16.37 22.00 -28.18
C SER A 130 15.25 21.67 -27.20
N ILE A 131 15.51 21.79 -25.90
CA ILE A 131 14.53 21.62 -24.81
C ILE A 131 13.23 22.42 -25.03
N PHE A 132 13.30 23.58 -25.68
CA PHE A 132 12.11 24.39 -25.96
C PHE A 132 11.09 23.67 -26.86
N HIS A 133 11.54 22.82 -27.79
CA HIS A 133 10.62 22.04 -28.62
C HIS A 133 9.90 20.97 -27.81
N TRP A 134 10.59 20.37 -26.83
CA TRP A 134 10.02 19.40 -25.91
C TRP A 134 9.00 20.05 -24.96
N LEU A 135 9.29 21.25 -24.45
CA LEU A 135 8.35 22.01 -23.62
C LEU A 135 7.15 22.51 -24.41
N LEU A 136 7.35 22.96 -25.66
CA LEU A 136 6.26 23.32 -26.56
C LEU A 136 5.36 22.12 -26.82
N PHE A 137 5.94 20.96 -27.10
CA PHE A 137 5.20 19.71 -27.22
C PHE A 137 4.38 19.43 -25.95
N ALA A 138 5.00 19.46 -24.76
CA ALA A 138 4.29 19.21 -23.50
C ALA A 138 3.10 20.16 -23.30
N ALA A 139 3.29 21.45 -23.57
CA ALA A 139 2.25 22.47 -23.43
C ALA A 139 1.09 22.23 -24.40
N VAL A 140 1.38 22.06 -25.69
CA VAL A 140 0.35 21.82 -26.72
C VAL A 140 -0.38 20.51 -26.46
N TRP A 141 0.35 19.46 -26.09
CA TRP A 141 -0.24 18.15 -25.83
C TRP A 141 -1.12 18.16 -24.57
N ALA A 142 -0.73 18.89 -23.52
CA ALA A 142 -1.57 19.10 -22.34
C ALA A 142 -2.86 19.87 -22.69
N VAL A 143 -2.78 20.89 -23.55
CA VAL A 143 -3.96 21.63 -24.04
C VAL A 143 -4.88 20.70 -24.83
N LEU A 144 -4.37 19.86 -25.74
CA LEU A 144 -5.19 18.88 -26.45
C LEU A 144 -5.94 17.96 -25.48
N TRP A 145 -5.24 17.39 -24.49
CA TRP A 145 -5.93 16.55 -23.51
C TRP A 145 -6.96 17.29 -22.67
N SER A 146 -6.81 18.60 -22.43
CA SER A 146 -7.77 19.37 -21.64
C SER A 146 -9.17 19.45 -22.27
N PHE A 147 -9.28 19.21 -23.58
CA PHE A 147 -10.56 19.11 -24.30
C PHE A 147 -11.17 17.71 -24.31
N PHE A 148 -10.46 16.69 -23.79
CA PHE A 148 -10.93 15.31 -23.79
C PHE A 148 -12.29 15.12 -23.11
N PRO A 149 -12.59 15.73 -21.94
CA PRO A 149 -13.91 15.58 -21.32
C PRO A 149 -15.07 16.08 -22.19
N GLN A 150 -14.84 17.11 -23.01
CA GLN A 150 -15.86 17.72 -23.88
C GLN A 150 -15.96 17.05 -25.25
N LEU A 151 -14.86 16.48 -25.74
CA LEU A 151 -14.78 15.92 -27.10
C LEU A 151 -14.80 14.39 -27.14
N ARG A 152 -14.70 13.70 -26.00
CA ARG A 152 -14.83 12.25 -25.95
C ARG A 152 -16.24 11.82 -26.36
N GLY A 153 -16.33 10.80 -27.19
CA GLY A 153 -17.60 10.18 -27.58
C GLY A 153 -18.33 9.62 -26.37
N ALA A 154 -19.66 9.79 -26.34
CA ALA A 154 -20.48 9.07 -25.37
C ALA A 154 -20.37 7.56 -25.65
N PRO A 155 -20.16 6.70 -24.62
CA PRO A 155 -20.24 5.25 -24.81
C PRO A 155 -21.59 4.91 -25.46
N LYS A 156 -21.59 4.06 -26.49
CA LYS A 156 -22.85 3.63 -27.12
C LYS A 156 -23.78 3.06 -26.05
N PRO A 157 -25.00 3.61 -25.87
CA PRO A 157 -25.94 3.12 -24.87
C PRO A 157 -26.18 1.62 -25.05
N GLY A 158 -25.90 0.83 -24.01
CA GLY A 158 -26.12 -0.62 -24.02
C GLY A 158 -25.01 -1.48 -24.64
N SER A 159 -23.93 -0.90 -25.21
CA SER A 159 -22.83 -1.72 -25.70
C SER A 159 -21.95 -2.25 -24.56
N GLN A 160 -21.84 -3.58 -24.48
CA GLN A 160 -20.88 -4.29 -23.63
C GLN A 160 -19.59 -4.65 -24.37
N ALA A 161 -19.44 -4.23 -25.64
CA ALA A 161 -18.29 -4.58 -26.45
C ALA A 161 -17.06 -3.81 -25.96
N LEU A 162 -16.02 -4.56 -25.58
CA LEU A 162 -14.74 -4.03 -25.13
C LEU A 162 -14.21 -2.89 -26.03
N TRP A 163 -14.33 -3.04 -27.36
CA TRP A 163 -13.87 -2.06 -28.34
C TRP A 163 -14.60 -0.72 -28.30
N ASP A 164 -15.90 -0.70 -27.96
CA ASP A 164 -16.66 0.55 -27.83
C ASP A 164 -16.26 1.36 -26.58
N HIS A 165 -15.55 0.73 -25.63
CA HIS A 165 -14.99 1.38 -24.43
C HIS A 165 -13.47 1.63 -24.52
N ILE A 166 -12.78 1.04 -25.51
CA ILE A 166 -11.32 1.18 -25.71
C ILE A 166 -10.97 2.43 -26.52
N PHE A 167 -11.69 2.70 -27.61
CA PHE A 167 -11.28 3.71 -28.58
C PHE A 167 -12.24 4.88 -28.62
N ASP A 168 -11.94 5.89 -27.81
CA ASP A 168 -12.42 7.23 -28.08
C ASP A 168 -11.66 7.82 -29.29
N PRO A 169 -12.33 8.21 -30.39
CA PRO A 169 -11.66 8.74 -31.57
C PRO A 169 -10.80 9.97 -31.27
N TYR A 170 -11.24 10.84 -30.35
CA TYR A 170 -10.49 12.03 -29.98
C TYR A 170 -9.23 11.67 -29.18
N GLY A 171 -9.36 10.85 -28.14
CA GLY A 171 -8.22 10.34 -27.37
C GLY A 171 -7.21 9.61 -28.26
N MET A 172 -7.67 8.81 -29.23
CA MET A 172 -6.80 8.13 -30.20
C MET A 172 -6.04 9.13 -31.08
N PHE A 173 -6.71 10.18 -31.57
CA PHE A 173 -6.07 11.26 -32.30
C PHE A 173 -4.96 11.94 -31.47
N VAL A 174 -5.27 12.32 -30.22
CA VAL A 174 -4.30 12.98 -29.32
C VAL A 174 -3.09 12.09 -29.05
N TRP A 175 -3.30 10.77 -28.88
CA TRP A 175 -2.20 9.81 -28.74
C TRP A 175 -1.35 9.67 -30.01
N ILE A 176 -1.96 9.51 -31.19
CA ILE A 176 -1.24 9.35 -32.46
C ILE A 176 -0.39 10.58 -32.74
N VAL A 177 -0.96 11.78 -32.59
CA VAL A 177 -0.25 13.05 -32.79
C VAL A 177 0.89 13.19 -31.77
N GLY A 178 0.63 12.88 -30.49
CA GLY A 178 1.63 12.97 -29.44
C GLY A 178 2.83 12.03 -29.65
N ILE A 179 2.55 10.74 -29.92
CA ILE A 179 3.58 9.74 -30.22
C ILE A 179 4.37 10.16 -31.47
N GLY A 180 3.69 10.57 -32.53
CA GLY A 180 4.33 11.03 -33.77
C GLY A 180 5.28 12.21 -33.54
N TRP A 181 4.88 13.18 -32.71
CA TRP A 181 5.71 14.34 -32.39
C TRP A 181 6.93 13.96 -31.53
N VAL A 182 6.74 13.16 -30.48
CA VAL A 182 7.85 12.67 -29.63
C VAL A 182 8.87 11.88 -30.46
N LEU A 183 8.40 10.99 -31.34
CA LEU A 183 9.28 10.23 -32.24
C LEU A 183 10.02 11.14 -33.22
N ARG A 184 9.41 12.24 -33.65
CA ARG A 184 10.08 13.27 -34.46
C ARG A 184 11.15 14.02 -33.67
N LEU A 185 10.89 14.40 -32.42
CA LEU A 185 11.87 15.09 -31.57
C LEU A 185 13.08 14.21 -31.23
N ALA A 186 12.87 12.89 -31.13
CA ALA A 186 13.90 11.90 -30.87
C ALA A 186 14.49 11.27 -32.15
N ARG A 187 14.06 11.69 -33.34
CA ARG A 187 14.33 11.03 -34.62
C ARG A 187 15.82 10.84 -34.92
N ASP A 188 16.61 11.86 -34.62
CA ASP A 188 18.05 11.94 -34.89
C ASP A 188 18.87 12.04 -33.60
N GLY A 189 18.23 11.79 -32.45
CA GLY A 189 18.81 11.98 -31.13
C GLY A 189 19.33 10.71 -30.48
N GLY A 190 20.51 10.80 -29.87
CA GLY A 190 21.09 9.78 -28.99
C GLY A 190 20.50 9.80 -27.58
N GLN A 191 21.32 9.53 -26.57
CA GLN A 191 20.87 9.52 -25.17
C GLN A 191 20.30 10.86 -24.68
N ALA A 192 20.73 11.98 -25.26
CA ALA A 192 20.21 13.31 -24.95
C ALA A 192 18.70 13.43 -25.19
N ALA A 193 18.20 12.95 -26.33
CA ALA A 193 16.78 13.00 -26.65
C ALA A 193 15.94 12.15 -25.68
N LEU A 194 16.47 11.01 -25.25
CA LEU A 194 15.80 10.17 -24.26
C LEU A 194 15.71 10.85 -22.88
N ARG A 195 16.78 11.52 -22.44
CA ARG A 195 16.74 12.31 -21.19
C ARG A 195 15.72 13.44 -21.27
N HIS A 196 15.65 14.17 -22.39
CA HIS A 196 14.61 15.18 -22.58
C HIS A 196 13.21 14.56 -22.59
N ALA A 197 13.01 13.38 -23.16
CA ALA A 197 11.74 12.67 -23.06
C ALA A 197 11.35 12.38 -21.60
N PHE A 198 12.28 11.89 -20.76
CA PHE A 198 12.03 11.65 -19.33
C PHE A 198 11.62 12.92 -18.59
N LEU A 199 12.35 14.00 -18.82
CA LEU A 199 12.06 15.30 -18.20
C LEU A 199 10.72 15.86 -18.67
N THR A 200 10.38 15.68 -19.94
CA THR A 200 9.11 16.10 -20.51
C THR A 200 7.93 15.34 -19.90
N VAL A 201 8.05 14.02 -19.80
CA VAL A 201 7.07 13.14 -19.15
C VAL A 201 6.88 13.54 -17.68
N GLY A 202 7.98 13.73 -16.95
CA GLY A 202 7.95 14.22 -15.59
C GLY A 202 7.28 15.57 -15.46
N THR A 203 7.48 16.47 -16.43
CA THR A 203 6.88 17.82 -16.42
C THR A 203 5.37 17.76 -16.62
N VAL A 204 4.90 16.98 -17.60
CA VAL A 204 3.47 16.77 -17.82
C VAL A 204 2.82 16.16 -16.57
N ALA A 205 3.44 15.14 -15.98
CA ALA A 205 2.95 14.52 -14.76
C ALA A 205 2.98 15.49 -13.56
N ALA A 206 4.02 16.29 -13.39
CA ALA A 206 4.13 17.26 -12.31
C ALA A 206 3.06 18.35 -12.42
N VAL A 207 2.86 18.92 -13.61
CA VAL A 207 1.82 19.94 -13.85
C VAL A 207 0.43 19.39 -13.55
N TYR A 208 0.11 18.20 -14.05
CA TYR A 208 -1.17 17.57 -13.76
C TYR A 208 -1.34 17.25 -12.27
N GLY A 209 -0.28 16.77 -11.62
CA GLY A 209 -0.30 16.47 -10.20
C GLY A 209 -0.49 17.72 -9.32
N ILE A 210 0.13 18.84 -9.68
CA ILE A 210 -0.08 20.13 -9.01
C ILE A 210 -1.53 20.61 -9.23
N GLY A 211 -2.06 20.48 -10.45
CA GLY A 211 -3.47 20.77 -10.74
C GLY A 211 -4.42 19.95 -9.84
N GLN A 212 -4.22 18.63 -9.75
CA GLN A 212 -5.00 17.75 -8.87
C GLN A 212 -4.97 18.20 -7.40
N TYR A 213 -3.81 18.63 -6.89
CA TYR A 213 -3.69 19.12 -5.52
C TYR A 213 -4.58 20.33 -5.25
N PHE A 214 -4.70 21.24 -6.23
CA PHE A 214 -5.58 22.41 -6.15
C PHE A 214 -7.02 22.12 -6.59
N SER A 215 -7.43 20.85 -6.67
CA SER A 215 -8.75 20.42 -7.16
C SER A 215 -9.06 20.87 -8.59
N ILE A 216 -8.01 21.10 -9.39
CA ILE A 216 -8.10 21.40 -10.81
C ILE A 216 -7.88 20.10 -11.59
N GLU A 217 -8.97 19.36 -11.82
CA GLU A 217 -8.95 18.11 -12.57
C GLU A 217 -9.45 18.30 -14.00
N PHE A 218 -8.50 18.38 -14.95
CA PHE A 218 -8.80 18.59 -16.37
C PHE A 218 -9.30 17.34 -17.09
N PHE A 219 -8.96 16.13 -16.62
CA PHE A 219 -9.24 14.88 -17.36
C PHE A 219 -10.40 14.08 -16.79
N TRP A 220 -10.61 14.11 -15.47
CA TRP A 220 -11.64 13.33 -14.78
C TRP A 220 -12.42 14.15 -13.75
N PRO A 221 -13.18 15.17 -14.17
CA PRO A 221 -13.93 15.99 -13.23
C PRO A 221 -14.82 15.09 -12.35
N LYS A 222 -14.66 15.17 -11.03
CA LYS A 222 -15.51 14.49 -10.02
C LYS A 222 -15.27 12.97 -9.87
N VAL A 223 -14.16 12.42 -10.39
CA VAL A 223 -13.74 11.06 -10.04
C VAL A 223 -12.92 11.12 -8.77
N LEU A 224 -13.40 10.49 -7.69
CA LEU A 224 -12.71 10.50 -6.40
C LEU A 224 -11.31 9.90 -6.54
N ASN A 225 -10.29 10.73 -6.32
CA ASN A 225 -8.95 10.26 -5.98
C ASN A 225 -9.04 9.39 -4.70
N PRO A 226 -8.69 8.09 -4.75
CA PRO A 226 -8.83 7.20 -3.60
C PRO A 226 -7.88 7.56 -2.45
N TYR A 227 -6.90 8.45 -2.68
CA TYR A 227 -5.94 8.91 -1.70
C TYR A 227 -6.28 10.30 -1.11
N GLY A 228 -7.51 10.79 -1.30
CA GLY A 228 -7.96 12.07 -0.75
C GLY A 228 -7.18 13.26 -1.32
N GLY A 229 -6.64 14.12 -0.44
CA GLY A 229 -5.89 15.33 -0.84
C GLY A 229 -4.46 15.07 -1.37
N ARG A 230 -4.03 13.82 -1.53
CA ARG A 230 -2.70 13.47 -2.08
C ARG A 230 -2.75 13.39 -3.58
N SER A 231 -1.88 14.11 -4.28
CA SER A 231 -1.82 14.04 -5.74
C SER A 231 -1.23 12.71 -6.24
N VAL A 232 -1.86 12.14 -7.27
CA VAL A 232 -1.44 10.86 -7.89
C VAL A 232 -1.01 11.00 -9.35
N SER A 233 -1.33 12.15 -9.96
CA SER A 233 -1.13 12.45 -11.37
C SER A 233 -1.54 11.29 -12.29
N THR A 234 -0.79 11.04 -13.35
CA THR A 234 -0.97 9.93 -14.28
C THR A 234 -0.46 8.60 -13.74
N PHE A 235 0.20 8.57 -12.58
CA PHE A 235 0.76 7.37 -11.97
C PHE A 235 -0.26 6.57 -11.15
N GLY A 236 -1.41 7.18 -10.79
CA GLY A 236 -2.48 6.53 -10.03
C GLY A 236 -2.11 6.18 -8.58
N ASN A 237 -0.90 6.51 -8.13
CA ASN A 237 -0.44 6.35 -6.76
C ASN A 237 0.55 7.48 -6.43
N PRO A 238 0.40 8.15 -5.26
CA PRO A 238 1.25 9.29 -4.90
C PRO A 238 2.71 8.89 -4.69
N ASN A 239 2.99 7.67 -4.23
CA ASN A 239 4.34 7.17 -4.00
C ASN A 239 5.09 6.90 -5.31
N PHE A 240 4.39 6.40 -6.34
CA PHE A 240 5.01 6.10 -7.64
C PHE A 240 5.38 7.39 -8.37
N MET A 241 4.48 8.38 -8.34
CA MET A 241 4.74 9.72 -8.88
C MET A 241 5.94 10.35 -8.17
N SER A 242 5.95 10.38 -6.83
CA SER A 242 7.02 11.02 -6.07
C SER A 242 8.37 10.33 -6.29
N SER A 243 8.40 8.99 -6.29
CA SER A 243 9.62 8.21 -6.57
C SER A 243 10.18 8.48 -7.96
N TYR A 244 9.30 8.66 -8.97
CA TYR A 244 9.72 9.06 -10.30
C TYR A 244 10.36 10.45 -10.31
N MET A 245 9.76 11.42 -9.59
CA MET A 245 10.35 12.76 -9.45
C MET A 245 11.72 12.73 -8.77
N VAL A 246 11.89 11.96 -7.69
CA VAL A 246 13.18 11.76 -7.00
C VAL A 246 14.28 11.36 -7.98
N MET A 247 13.99 10.43 -8.89
CA MET A 247 14.97 9.98 -9.89
C MET A 247 15.25 11.03 -10.98
N LEU A 248 14.32 11.94 -11.28
CA LEU A 248 14.50 13.00 -12.27
C LEU A 248 15.28 14.21 -11.76
N LEU A 249 15.20 14.52 -10.46
CA LEU A 249 15.88 15.68 -9.84
C LEU A 249 17.38 15.79 -10.17
N PRO A 250 18.21 14.73 -10.02
CA PRO A 250 19.62 14.84 -10.37
C PRO A 250 19.85 15.03 -11.88
N LEU A 251 18.97 14.50 -12.73
CA LEU A 251 19.09 14.64 -14.19
C LEU A 251 18.79 16.08 -14.64
N VAL A 252 17.71 16.67 -14.14
CA VAL A 252 17.36 18.07 -14.46
C VAL A 252 18.37 19.04 -13.84
N MET A 253 18.94 18.72 -12.67
CA MET A 253 19.98 19.54 -12.04
C MET A 253 21.27 19.60 -12.88
N VAL A 254 21.72 18.48 -13.45
CA VAL A 254 22.87 18.49 -14.37
C VAL A 254 22.55 19.29 -15.64
N HIS A 255 21.36 19.09 -16.24
CA HIS A 255 20.93 19.90 -17.38
C HIS A 255 20.86 21.41 -17.06
N TYR A 256 20.38 21.77 -15.87
CA TYR A 256 20.33 23.15 -15.37
C TYR A 256 21.72 23.76 -15.26
N LEU A 257 22.67 23.08 -14.61
CA LEU A 257 24.02 23.60 -14.40
C LEU A 257 24.85 23.65 -15.70
N GLU A 258 24.66 22.68 -16.61
CA GLU A 258 25.36 22.64 -17.90
C GLU A 258 24.71 23.53 -18.98
N ALA A 259 23.56 24.16 -18.69
CA ALA A 259 22.83 24.95 -19.67
C ALA A 259 23.68 26.11 -20.22
N PRO A 260 23.92 26.18 -21.54
CA PRO A 260 24.83 27.16 -22.13
C PRO A 260 24.25 28.58 -22.17
N THR A 261 22.93 28.71 -22.12
CA THR A 261 22.23 30.01 -22.17
C THR A 261 21.34 30.18 -20.96
N ARG A 262 21.17 31.43 -20.51
CA ARG A 262 20.22 31.76 -19.43
C ARG A 262 18.80 31.29 -19.73
N ALA A 263 18.35 31.38 -20.98
CA ALA A 263 17.02 30.89 -21.38
C ALA A 263 16.86 29.37 -21.16
N LYS A 264 17.82 28.55 -21.62
CA LYS A 264 17.81 27.10 -21.36
C LYS A 264 17.90 26.81 -19.86
N ARG A 265 18.70 27.59 -19.13
CA ARG A 265 18.84 27.48 -17.67
C ARG A 265 17.53 27.73 -16.96
N THR A 266 16.81 28.80 -17.32
CA THR A 266 15.47 29.11 -16.78
C THR A 266 14.47 27.99 -17.06
N ALA A 267 14.49 27.41 -18.26
CA ALA A 267 13.63 26.28 -18.60
C ALA A 267 13.86 25.08 -17.66
N TYR A 268 15.11 24.68 -17.42
CA TYR A 268 15.42 23.59 -16.49
C TYR A 268 15.17 23.97 -15.02
N ALA A 269 15.38 25.24 -14.64
CA ALA A 269 15.05 25.74 -13.30
C ALA A 269 13.56 25.57 -13.00
N PHE A 270 12.73 25.94 -13.98
CA PHE A 270 11.28 25.79 -13.89
C PHE A 270 10.85 24.32 -13.77
N MET A 271 11.45 23.42 -14.56
CA MET A 271 11.19 21.98 -14.44
C MET A 271 11.60 21.43 -13.07
N PHE A 272 12.75 21.85 -12.53
CA PHE A 272 13.20 21.47 -11.19
C PHE A 272 12.19 21.93 -10.12
N LEU A 273 11.74 23.19 -10.18
CA LEU A 273 10.71 23.72 -9.29
C LEU A 273 9.37 22.97 -9.40
N LEU A 274 8.96 22.57 -10.60
CA LEU A 274 7.76 21.76 -10.81
C LEU A 274 7.88 20.37 -10.16
N PHE A 275 9.04 19.73 -10.25
CA PHE A 275 9.25 18.41 -9.64
C PHE A 275 9.21 18.50 -8.11
N GLU A 276 9.85 19.51 -7.52
CA GLU A 276 9.78 19.80 -6.08
C GLU A 276 8.35 20.12 -5.63
N ALA A 277 7.63 20.97 -6.36
CA ALA A 277 6.22 21.26 -6.10
C ALA A 277 5.35 19.99 -6.18
N SER A 278 5.59 19.13 -7.16
CA SER A 278 4.89 17.84 -7.29
C SER A 278 5.20 16.89 -6.12
N LEU A 279 6.42 16.90 -5.59
CA LEU A 279 6.77 16.18 -4.36
C LEU A 279 5.95 16.69 -3.16
N LEU A 280 5.72 18.01 -3.04
CA LEU A 280 4.84 18.58 -1.99
C LEU A 280 3.41 18.05 -2.14
N CYS A 281 2.88 18.09 -3.36
CA CYS A 281 1.54 17.60 -3.67
C CYS A 281 1.35 16.10 -3.37
N SER A 282 2.41 15.28 -3.48
CA SER A 282 2.32 13.84 -3.21
C SER A 282 2.12 13.50 -1.72
N LEU A 283 2.57 14.40 -0.83
CA LEU A 283 2.65 14.22 0.61
C LEU A 283 3.46 12.98 1.07
N THR A 284 4.26 12.37 0.18
CA THR A 284 5.09 11.19 0.44
C THR A 284 6.38 11.57 1.17
N ARG A 285 6.45 11.26 2.48
CA ARG A 285 7.55 11.69 3.36
C ARG A 285 8.92 11.12 2.97
N SER A 286 8.99 9.84 2.62
CA SER A 286 10.24 9.16 2.28
C SER A 286 10.89 9.73 1.01
N SER A 287 10.08 10.19 0.04
CA SER A 287 10.58 10.79 -1.19
C SER A 287 11.31 12.11 -0.97
N TRP A 288 11.06 12.84 0.12
CA TRP A 288 11.88 14.02 0.49
C TRP A 288 13.30 13.66 0.87
N VAL A 289 13.44 12.62 1.70
CA VAL A 289 14.73 12.08 2.09
C VAL A 289 15.43 11.49 0.87
N GLY A 290 14.68 10.79 0.01
CA GLY A 290 15.16 10.29 -1.28
C GLY A 290 15.64 11.41 -2.21
N ALA A 291 14.91 12.54 -2.32
CA ALA A 291 15.29 13.69 -3.14
C ALA A 291 16.59 14.34 -2.64
N ALA A 292 16.70 14.57 -1.32
CA ALA A 292 17.92 15.09 -0.71
C ALA A 292 19.10 14.14 -0.95
N ALA A 293 18.89 12.83 -0.77
CA ALA A 293 19.87 11.80 -1.06
C ALA A 293 20.24 11.77 -2.56
N ALA A 294 19.30 11.98 -3.48
CA ALA A 294 19.56 12.02 -4.92
C ALA A 294 20.43 13.21 -5.34
N LEU A 295 20.31 14.36 -4.66
CA LEU A 295 21.07 15.56 -4.99
C LEU A 295 22.44 15.61 -4.30
N ALA A 296 22.59 15.01 -3.12
CA ALA A 296 23.83 15.07 -2.33
C ALA A 296 25.09 14.59 -3.10
N PRO A 297 25.08 13.48 -3.87
CA PRO A 297 26.24 13.05 -4.65
C PRO A 297 26.76 14.09 -5.64
N LEU A 298 25.88 14.94 -6.19
CA LEU A 298 26.25 15.97 -7.17
C LEU A 298 27.19 17.03 -6.58
N LEU A 299 27.14 17.26 -5.26
CA LEU A 299 27.98 18.23 -4.55
C LEU A 299 29.47 17.86 -4.58
N PHE A 300 29.78 16.58 -4.77
CA PHE A 300 31.17 16.10 -4.82
C PHE A 300 31.84 16.37 -6.18
N SER A 301 31.06 16.58 -7.25
CA SER A 301 31.59 16.94 -8.57
C SER A 301 32.23 18.33 -8.55
N ARG A 302 33.49 18.43 -9.00
CA ARG A 302 34.19 19.72 -9.14
C ARG A 302 33.65 20.50 -10.32
N ARG A 303 33.30 19.80 -11.41
CA ARG A 303 32.70 20.41 -12.59
C ARG A 303 31.37 21.08 -12.27
N LEU A 304 30.47 20.37 -11.59
CA LEU A 304 29.16 20.93 -11.23
C LEU A 304 29.30 22.10 -10.23
N ARG A 305 30.20 22.00 -9.25
CA ARG A 305 30.51 23.13 -8.35
C ARG A 305 31.10 24.34 -9.07
N ALA A 306 31.98 24.12 -10.05
CA ALA A 306 32.53 25.20 -10.86
C ALA A 306 31.43 25.88 -11.69
N LEU A 307 30.54 25.11 -12.30
CA LEU A 307 29.37 25.63 -13.05
C LEU A 307 28.42 26.42 -12.14
N ALA A 308 28.12 25.92 -10.94
CA ALA A 308 27.27 26.59 -9.96
C ALA A 308 27.84 27.93 -9.46
N ARG A 309 29.16 28.18 -9.60
CA ARG A 309 29.80 29.45 -9.25
C ARG A 309 29.79 30.49 -10.37
N ARG A 310 29.42 30.11 -11.60
CA ARG A 310 29.48 31.02 -12.76
C ARG A 310 28.37 32.06 -12.78
N ASP A 311 27.21 31.78 -12.16
CA ASP A 311 26.06 32.70 -12.14
C ASP A 311 25.37 32.67 -10.77
N LEU A 312 26.12 33.04 -9.71
CA LEU A 312 25.68 32.97 -8.31
C LEU A 312 24.36 33.72 -8.05
N GLU A 313 24.14 34.84 -8.73
CA GLU A 313 22.90 35.61 -8.63
C GLU A 313 21.69 34.79 -9.11
N PHE A 314 21.78 34.22 -10.31
CA PHE A 314 20.71 33.40 -10.87
C PHE A 314 20.46 32.12 -10.04
N HIS A 315 21.53 31.48 -9.57
CA HIS A 315 21.43 30.31 -8.70
C HIS A 315 20.83 30.66 -7.34
N GLY A 316 21.19 31.81 -6.77
CA GLY A 316 20.60 32.33 -5.53
C GLY A 316 19.11 32.62 -5.67
N LEU A 317 18.68 33.21 -6.80
CA LEU A 317 17.26 33.40 -7.11
C LEU A 317 16.52 32.07 -7.22
N THR A 318 17.09 31.09 -7.93
CA THR A 318 16.49 29.76 -8.07
C THR A 318 16.37 29.06 -6.71
N ALA A 319 17.41 29.09 -5.88
CA ALA A 319 17.39 28.53 -4.53
C ALA A 319 16.35 29.22 -3.64
N SER A 320 16.22 30.55 -3.76
CA SER A 320 15.19 31.32 -3.05
C SER A 320 13.78 30.91 -3.49
N ALA A 321 13.56 30.67 -4.79
CA ALA A 321 12.30 30.16 -5.30
C ALA A 321 11.97 28.75 -4.79
N VAL A 322 12.97 27.86 -4.70
CA VAL A 322 12.80 26.51 -4.11
C VAL A 322 12.39 26.63 -2.64
N LEU A 323 13.09 27.46 -1.87
CA LEU A 323 12.76 27.70 -0.46
C LEU A 323 11.37 28.32 -0.30
N PHE A 324 11.00 29.27 -1.18
CA PHE A 324 9.67 29.87 -1.19
C PHE A 324 8.58 28.80 -1.42
N VAL A 325 8.75 27.96 -2.45
CA VAL A 325 7.83 26.85 -2.74
C VAL A 325 7.73 25.88 -1.57
N ALA A 326 8.86 25.51 -0.95
CA ALA A 326 8.87 24.58 0.18
C ALA A 326 8.25 25.15 1.46
N LEU A 327 8.54 26.42 1.79
CA LEU A 327 8.14 27.05 3.05
C LEU A 327 6.73 27.64 3.00
N LEU A 328 6.33 28.19 1.86
CA LEU A 328 5.07 28.93 1.68
C LEU A 328 4.06 28.16 0.81
N TRP A 329 4.22 26.84 0.69
CA TRP A 329 3.24 26.02 0.00
C TRP A 329 1.86 26.15 0.66
N PRO A 330 0.81 26.51 -0.10
CA PRO A 330 -0.52 26.75 0.46
C PRO A 330 -1.10 25.45 1.04
N SER A 331 -1.27 25.42 2.37
CA SER A 331 -1.76 24.24 3.11
C SER A 331 -3.21 24.35 3.58
N SER A 332 -3.83 25.53 3.50
CA SER A 332 -5.13 25.84 4.12
C SER A 332 -6.36 25.58 3.24
N ASN A 333 -6.20 25.40 1.92
CA ASN A 333 -7.32 25.45 0.98
C ASN A 333 -7.89 24.08 0.57
N VAL A 334 -7.42 22.98 1.15
CA VAL A 334 -7.94 21.62 0.89
C VAL A 334 -8.49 21.06 2.20
N SER A 335 -9.81 20.90 2.28
CA SER A 335 -10.54 20.48 3.48
C SER A 335 -9.94 19.22 4.13
N GLY A 336 -9.41 19.38 5.34
CA GLY A 336 -9.20 18.28 6.30
C GLY A 336 -7.82 17.59 6.31
N TYR A 337 -6.89 17.89 5.39
CA TYR A 337 -5.57 17.24 5.39
C TYR A 337 -4.49 18.11 4.71
N ALA A 338 -3.69 18.85 5.49
CA ALA A 338 -2.23 18.91 5.38
C ALA A 338 -1.64 20.07 6.22
N PRO A 339 -0.63 19.81 7.06
CA PRO A 339 0.26 20.85 7.56
C PRO A 339 1.26 21.28 6.48
N SER A 340 1.71 22.53 6.53
CA SER A 340 2.91 23.02 5.81
C SER A 340 4.17 22.20 6.20
N VAL A 341 5.30 22.40 5.52
CA VAL A 341 6.59 21.77 5.93
C VAL A 341 6.87 22.02 7.42
N ILE A 342 6.55 23.22 7.92
CA ILE A 342 6.66 23.59 9.33
C ILE A 342 5.71 22.76 10.20
N GLY A 343 4.45 22.62 9.79
CA GLY A 343 3.48 21.79 10.52
C GLY A 343 3.83 20.29 10.52
N ARG A 344 4.63 19.81 9.56
CA ARG A 344 5.13 18.44 9.55
C ARG A 344 6.35 18.24 10.45
N ILE A 345 7.20 19.26 10.56
CA ILE A 345 8.31 19.26 11.53
C ILE A 345 7.73 19.27 12.94
N SER A 346 6.66 20.04 13.19
CA SER A 346 5.97 20.00 14.50
C SER A 346 5.31 18.64 14.76
N GLU A 347 4.64 18.01 13.79
CA GLU A 347 4.13 16.63 13.94
C GLU A 347 5.24 15.62 14.29
N MET A 348 6.43 15.75 13.70
CA MET A 348 7.58 14.89 14.05
C MET A 348 8.12 15.21 15.44
N ALA A 349 8.18 16.49 15.84
CA ALA A 349 8.56 16.86 17.19
C ALA A 349 7.58 16.29 18.23
N ASP A 350 6.27 16.42 17.97
CA ASP A 350 5.19 15.88 18.81
C ASP A 350 5.26 14.35 18.95
N MET A 351 5.77 13.64 17.92
CA MET A 351 6.01 12.19 17.97
C MET A 351 7.10 11.81 19.00
N PHE A 352 8.10 12.67 19.20
CA PHE A 352 9.18 12.46 20.17
C PHE A 352 8.91 13.12 21.52
N SER A 353 8.00 14.10 21.58
CA SER A 353 7.69 14.88 22.78
C SER A 353 6.37 14.50 23.45
N SER A 354 5.77 13.36 23.11
CA SER A 354 4.43 12.98 23.59
C SER A 354 4.31 13.14 25.11
N SER A 355 3.42 14.06 25.49
CA SER A 355 3.08 14.38 26.87
C SER A 355 2.48 13.17 27.59
N ALA A 356 2.58 13.18 28.93
CA ALA A 356 2.19 12.08 29.81
C ALA A 356 0.75 11.55 29.63
N GLU A 357 -0.16 12.28 28.97
CA GLU A 357 -1.54 11.85 28.70
C GLU A 357 -1.72 10.90 27.50
N ASN A 358 -0.74 10.80 26.60
CA ASN A 358 -0.81 9.96 25.38
C ASN A 358 0.26 8.87 25.29
N GLN A 359 0.95 8.58 26.40
CA GLN A 359 1.90 7.48 26.50
C GLN A 359 1.16 6.13 26.35
N GLY A 360 1.00 5.66 25.11
CA GLY A 360 0.44 4.33 24.82
C GLY A 360 -0.37 4.21 23.53
N ALA A 361 -0.82 5.31 22.93
CA ALA A 361 -1.59 5.24 21.68
C ALA A 361 -0.64 5.02 20.47
N PRO A 362 -0.80 3.94 19.69
CA PRO A 362 0.11 3.66 18.57
C PRO A 362 -0.03 4.71 17.47
N TYR A 363 1.09 5.34 17.09
CA TYR A 363 1.16 6.12 15.86
C TYR A 363 1.01 5.20 14.64
N SER A 364 -0.21 5.11 14.12
CA SER A 364 -0.65 4.06 13.19
C SER A 364 0.27 3.84 11.97
N PRO A 365 0.69 4.86 11.18
CA PRO A 365 1.51 4.63 9.99
C PRO A 365 2.93 4.11 10.26
N LEU A 366 3.48 4.38 11.45
CA LEU A 366 4.81 3.92 11.84
C LEU A 366 4.75 2.54 12.48
N HIS A 367 3.84 2.34 13.44
CA HIS A 367 3.67 1.07 14.13
C HIS A 367 3.20 -0.04 13.16
N GLN A 368 2.41 0.31 12.15
CA GLN A 368 2.05 -0.62 11.08
C GLN A 368 3.27 -1.07 10.27
N ARG A 369 4.20 -0.17 9.94
CA ARG A 369 5.47 -0.55 9.27
C ARG A 369 6.33 -1.43 10.17
N PHE A 370 6.44 -1.11 11.46
CA PHE A 370 7.15 -1.95 12.40
C PHE A 370 6.55 -3.36 12.51
N LEU A 371 5.23 -3.48 12.55
CA LEU A 371 4.56 -4.77 12.48
C LEU A 371 4.92 -5.52 11.20
N ILE A 372 4.89 -4.85 10.05
CA ILE A 372 5.27 -5.44 8.77
C ILE A 372 6.72 -5.96 8.82
N TRP A 373 7.64 -5.13 9.30
CA TRP A 373 9.06 -5.48 9.39
C TRP A 373 9.33 -6.60 10.38
N LEU A 374 8.61 -6.63 11.50
CA LEU A 374 8.73 -7.68 12.50
C LEU A 374 8.25 -9.01 11.94
N CYS A 375 7.11 -9.03 11.23
CA CYS A 375 6.64 -10.20 10.49
C CYS A 375 7.70 -10.67 9.48
N CYS A 376 8.18 -9.79 8.60
CA CYS A 376 9.19 -10.14 7.60
C CYS A 376 10.50 -10.62 8.25
N TRP A 377 10.93 -9.99 9.34
CA TRP A 377 12.11 -10.41 10.09
C TRP A 377 11.95 -11.82 10.63
N THR A 378 10.80 -12.14 11.24
CA THR A 378 10.50 -13.51 11.71
C THR A 378 10.46 -14.51 10.56
N MET A 379 9.85 -14.17 9.43
CA MET A 379 9.83 -15.00 8.22
C MET A 379 11.24 -15.35 7.74
N GLY A 380 12.13 -14.36 7.66
CA GLY A 380 13.53 -14.58 7.26
C GLY A 380 14.33 -15.34 8.32
N SER A 381 14.02 -15.15 9.61
CA SER A 381 14.72 -15.80 10.72
C SER A 381 14.44 -17.30 10.83
N GLU A 382 13.31 -17.79 10.32
CA GLU A 382 13.02 -19.23 10.28
C GLU A 382 13.92 -20.00 9.30
N ASN A 383 14.36 -19.36 8.21
CA ASN A 383 15.41 -19.89 7.34
C ASN A 383 16.36 -18.75 6.95
N PRO A 384 17.39 -18.48 7.77
CA PRO A 384 18.28 -17.35 7.56
C PRO A 384 19.09 -17.42 6.26
N LEU A 385 19.29 -18.61 5.68
CA LEU A 385 20.12 -18.78 4.49
C LEU A 385 19.39 -18.43 3.20
N LEU A 386 18.18 -18.98 3.00
CA LEU A 386 17.40 -18.85 1.77
C LEU A 386 16.09 -18.07 1.94
N GLY A 387 15.77 -17.63 3.16
CA GLY A 387 14.53 -16.95 3.48
C GLY A 387 13.31 -17.87 3.37
N LYS A 388 12.13 -17.25 3.37
CA LYS A 388 10.84 -17.96 3.29
C LYS A 388 10.47 -18.41 1.87
N GLY A 389 11.17 -17.89 0.86
CA GLY A 389 10.90 -18.19 -0.54
C GLY A 389 10.72 -16.94 -1.38
N TRP A 390 11.37 -16.91 -2.54
CA TRP A 390 11.19 -15.87 -3.54
C TRP A 390 9.73 -15.75 -3.99
N GLY A 391 9.16 -14.55 -3.83
CA GLY A 391 7.77 -14.21 -4.14
C GLY A 391 6.75 -14.54 -3.05
N THR A 392 7.16 -15.10 -1.91
CA THR A 392 6.20 -15.67 -0.94
C THR A 392 5.77 -14.72 0.18
N LEU A 393 6.19 -13.45 0.15
CA LEU A 393 5.88 -12.47 1.22
C LEU A 393 4.37 -12.35 1.42
N GLU A 394 3.64 -11.95 0.38
CA GLU A 394 2.19 -11.71 0.44
C GLU A 394 1.40 -12.98 0.84
N LEU A 395 1.94 -14.16 0.52
CA LEU A 395 1.34 -15.46 0.84
C LEU A 395 1.43 -15.76 2.34
N PHE A 396 2.59 -15.57 2.94
CA PHE A 396 2.86 -16.00 4.30
C PHE A 396 2.64 -14.91 5.33
N TYR A 397 2.81 -13.64 4.96
CA TYR A 397 2.69 -12.49 5.85
C TYR A 397 1.45 -12.53 6.77
N PRO A 398 0.22 -12.86 6.28
CA PRO A 398 -0.97 -12.87 7.13
C PRO A 398 -0.90 -13.84 8.31
N PHE A 399 -0.20 -14.98 8.14
CA PHE A 399 -0.02 -15.97 9.20
C PHE A 399 0.88 -15.46 10.34
N TYR A 400 1.90 -14.66 10.02
CA TYR A 400 2.79 -14.05 11.01
C TYR A 400 2.11 -12.86 11.67
N GLN A 401 1.39 -12.04 10.90
CA GLN A 401 0.64 -10.92 11.44
C GLN A 401 -0.41 -11.38 12.44
N GLY A 402 -1.14 -12.46 12.15
CA GLY A 402 -2.10 -13.05 13.08
C GLY A 402 -1.49 -13.34 14.44
N HIS A 403 -0.27 -13.91 14.48
CA HIS A 403 0.46 -14.18 15.71
C HIS A 403 0.79 -12.91 16.51
N PHE A 404 1.35 -11.89 15.87
CA PHE A 404 1.70 -10.64 16.55
C PHE A 404 0.49 -9.86 17.05
N VAL A 405 -0.59 -9.83 16.26
CA VAL A 405 -1.85 -9.21 16.64
C VAL A 405 -2.49 -9.94 17.84
N ASP A 406 -2.34 -11.27 17.91
CA ASP A 406 -2.83 -12.08 19.01
C ASP A 406 -2.06 -11.85 20.32
N GLN A 407 -0.74 -11.67 20.24
CA GLN A 407 0.13 -11.52 21.40
C GLN A 407 0.24 -10.08 21.94
N PHE A 408 0.24 -9.08 21.05
CA PHE A 408 0.55 -7.70 21.43
C PHE A 408 -0.63 -6.78 21.15
N GLU A 409 -1.21 -6.25 22.25
CA GLU A 409 -2.37 -5.37 22.20
C GLU A 409 -2.18 -4.12 21.34
N ILE A 410 -0.96 -3.56 21.33
CA ILE A 410 -0.60 -2.38 20.53
C ILE A 410 -0.85 -2.58 19.02
N TYR A 411 -0.85 -3.82 18.52
CA TYR A 411 -1.04 -4.13 17.10
C TYR A 411 -2.48 -4.47 16.71
N ARG A 412 -3.42 -4.61 17.67
CA ARG A 412 -4.79 -5.07 17.37
C ARG A 412 -5.53 -4.17 16.38
N ASN A 413 -5.34 -2.86 16.50
CA ASN A 413 -5.95 -1.88 15.61
C ASN A 413 -5.09 -1.56 14.36
N LEU A 414 -4.01 -2.32 14.13
CA LEU A 414 -3.03 -2.08 13.07
C LEU A 414 -2.92 -3.25 12.08
N ARG A 415 -3.87 -4.21 12.11
CA ARG A 415 -3.92 -5.30 11.14
C ARG A 415 -4.14 -4.73 9.73
N THR A 416 -3.24 -5.06 8.82
CA THR A 416 -3.28 -4.66 7.41
C THR A 416 -2.79 -5.75 6.48
N HIS A 417 -3.36 -5.86 5.29
CA HIS A 417 -2.79 -6.69 4.23
C HIS A 417 -1.52 -6.02 3.68
N ALA A 418 -0.40 -6.73 3.70
CA ALA A 418 0.87 -6.26 3.15
C ALA A 418 1.32 -7.18 2.00
N ASN A 419 1.47 -6.59 0.82
CA ASN A 419 2.04 -7.24 -0.36
C ASN A 419 3.56 -7.03 -0.48
N ASN A 420 4.12 -6.06 0.24
CA ASN A 420 5.53 -5.70 0.28
C ASN A 420 5.93 -5.24 1.68
N ALA A 421 7.20 -5.36 2.03
CA ALA A 421 7.70 -4.99 3.36
C ALA A 421 7.83 -3.47 3.56
N HIS A 422 7.69 -2.68 2.49
CA HIS A 422 7.98 -1.23 2.49
C HIS A 422 9.43 -0.91 2.93
N ASN A 423 10.32 -1.87 2.73
CA ASN A 423 11.76 -1.79 2.99
C ASN A 423 12.46 -2.87 2.17
N GLU A 424 13.23 -2.47 1.15
CA GLU A 424 13.89 -3.38 0.21
C GLU A 424 14.81 -4.41 0.89
N LEU A 425 15.53 -4.00 1.94
CA LEU A 425 16.48 -4.88 2.64
C LEU A 425 15.75 -5.97 3.42
N VAL A 426 14.70 -5.58 4.16
CA VAL A 426 13.87 -6.49 4.95
C VAL A 426 13.10 -7.44 4.02
N GLU A 427 12.56 -6.92 2.92
CA GLU A 427 11.86 -7.71 1.90
C GLU A 427 12.77 -8.75 1.23
N THR A 428 13.99 -8.33 0.86
CA THR A 428 14.98 -9.25 0.29
C THR A 428 15.38 -10.32 1.30
N PHE A 429 15.68 -9.93 2.54
CA PHE A 429 16.02 -10.89 3.61
C PHE A 429 14.91 -11.91 3.86
N CYS A 430 13.67 -11.44 4.02
CA CYS A 430 12.57 -12.36 4.36
C CYS A 430 12.28 -13.36 3.25
N GLN A 431 12.53 -13.00 1.99
CA GLN A 431 12.29 -13.88 0.84
C GLN A 431 13.48 -14.75 0.50
N THR A 432 14.70 -14.21 0.52
CA THR A 432 15.91 -14.85 -0.03
C THR A 432 17.03 -15.10 0.98
N GLY A 433 16.81 -14.74 2.25
CA GLY A 433 17.76 -14.91 3.33
C GLY A 433 18.99 -14.04 3.18
N ILE A 434 20.02 -14.35 3.98
CA ILE A 434 21.29 -13.61 4.00
C ILE A 434 22.08 -13.77 2.71
N LEU A 435 21.87 -14.86 1.95
CA LEU A 435 22.52 -15.04 0.65
C LEU A 435 21.98 -14.04 -0.38
N GLY A 436 20.65 -13.87 -0.44
CA GLY A 436 20.07 -12.91 -1.39
C GLY A 436 20.28 -11.46 -0.94
N LEU A 437 20.15 -11.18 0.36
CA LEU A 437 20.50 -9.85 0.89
C LEU A 437 21.98 -9.53 0.66
N GLY A 438 22.88 -10.47 0.95
CA GLY A 438 24.32 -10.30 0.77
C GLY A 438 24.70 -10.08 -0.69
N THR A 439 24.07 -10.79 -1.63
CA THR A 439 24.31 -10.60 -3.06
C THR A 439 23.76 -9.27 -3.59
N MET A 440 22.61 -8.81 -3.06
CA MET A 440 22.11 -7.46 -3.36
C MET A 440 23.03 -6.37 -2.83
N VAL A 441 23.51 -6.49 -1.58
CA VAL A 441 24.49 -5.55 -1.01
C VAL A 441 25.78 -5.56 -1.81
N TRP A 442 26.28 -6.74 -2.18
CA TRP A 442 27.46 -6.91 -3.03
C TRP A 442 27.31 -6.19 -4.38
N MET A 443 26.16 -6.33 -5.02
CA MET A 443 25.83 -5.63 -6.27
C MET A 443 25.94 -4.12 -6.12
N TRP A 444 25.30 -3.53 -5.09
CA TRP A 444 25.32 -2.08 -4.89
C TRP A 444 26.69 -1.56 -4.47
N VAL A 445 27.46 -2.32 -3.68
CA VAL A 445 28.85 -1.99 -3.36
C VAL A 445 29.69 -1.91 -4.63
N ILE A 446 29.62 -2.93 -5.51
CA ILE A 446 30.36 -2.90 -6.79
C ILE A 446 29.89 -1.75 -7.68
N PHE A 447 28.59 -1.51 -7.74
CA PHE A 447 27.99 -0.43 -8.54
C PHE A 447 28.59 0.93 -8.16
N TYR A 448 28.50 1.31 -6.88
CA TYR A 448 28.99 2.62 -6.42
C TYR A 448 30.52 2.68 -6.34
N TRP A 449 31.20 1.56 -6.08
CA TRP A 449 32.66 1.49 -6.20
C TRP A 449 33.14 1.81 -7.62
N SER A 450 32.43 1.29 -8.64
CA SER A 450 32.76 1.53 -10.04
C SER A 450 32.53 2.99 -10.44
N VAL A 451 31.44 3.59 -9.95
CA VAL A 451 31.17 5.04 -10.11
C VAL A 451 32.27 5.86 -9.44
N GLY A 452 32.62 5.56 -8.18
CA GLY A 452 33.66 6.26 -7.43
C GLY A 452 35.03 6.19 -8.09
N ARG A 453 35.46 5.01 -8.56
CA ARG A 453 36.73 4.86 -9.29
C ARG A 453 36.80 5.72 -10.55
N ALA A 454 35.70 5.84 -11.29
CA ALA A 454 35.66 6.68 -12.49
C ALA A 454 35.82 8.18 -12.18
N PHE A 455 35.42 8.62 -10.98
CA PHE A 455 35.64 9.99 -10.53
C PHE A 455 37.09 10.21 -10.04
N VAL A 456 37.65 9.25 -9.30
CA VAL A 456 39.04 9.32 -8.82
C VAL A 456 40.05 9.27 -9.97
N SER A 457 39.81 8.45 -11.01
CA SER A 457 40.71 8.38 -12.17
C SER A 457 40.76 9.69 -12.95
N ASN A 458 39.60 10.32 -13.19
CA ASN A 458 39.54 11.64 -13.81
C ASN A 458 40.08 12.74 -12.90
N TRP A 459 40.00 12.55 -11.58
CA TRP A 459 40.60 13.45 -10.60
C TRP A 459 42.13 13.52 -10.76
N ALA A 460 42.82 12.37 -10.82
CA ALA A 460 44.26 12.30 -11.00
C ALA A 460 44.73 12.91 -12.34
N LEU A 461 44.01 12.65 -13.43
CA LEU A 461 44.31 13.24 -14.75
C LEU A 461 44.19 14.76 -14.77
N SER A 462 43.30 15.34 -13.95
CA SER A 462 43.12 16.79 -13.86
C SER A 462 44.17 17.51 -13.00
N SER A 463 44.82 16.79 -12.08
CA SER A 463 45.90 17.34 -11.23
C SER A 463 47.27 17.34 -11.91
N ASP A 464 47.50 16.46 -12.89
CA ASP A 464 48.79 16.25 -13.55
C ASP A 464 48.97 17.03 -14.88
N ALA A 465 48.04 17.94 -15.22
CA ALA A 465 48.15 18.77 -16.42
C ALA A 465 49.40 19.69 -16.34
N PRO A 466 50.32 19.67 -17.34
CA PRO A 466 51.62 20.32 -17.22
C PRO A 466 51.53 21.82 -16.98
N SER A 467 52.44 22.30 -16.13
CA SER A 467 52.61 23.67 -15.67
C SER A 467 52.93 24.71 -16.76
N GLU A 468 53.12 24.30 -18.02
CA GLU A 468 53.37 25.22 -19.14
C GLU A 468 52.13 26.02 -19.57
N GLU A 469 50.92 25.47 -19.42
CA GLU A 469 49.68 26.20 -19.77
C GLU A 469 49.36 27.33 -18.77
N LYS A 470 49.90 27.26 -17.55
CA LYS A 470 49.85 28.35 -16.56
C LYS A 470 50.71 29.56 -16.95
N LYS A 471 51.71 29.41 -17.81
CA LYS A 471 52.55 30.53 -18.29
C LYS A 471 51.96 31.26 -19.50
N ARG A 472 51.11 30.61 -20.32
CA ARG A 472 50.44 31.24 -21.48
C ARG A 472 49.17 32.05 -21.15
N LYS A 473 48.50 31.79 -20.01
CA LYS A 473 47.20 32.42 -19.64
C LYS A 473 47.33 33.71 -18.81
N LYS A 474 48.27 34.59 -19.17
CA LYS A 474 48.36 35.95 -18.59
C LYS A 474 47.74 37.04 -19.48
N GLN A 475 47.18 36.69 -20.64
CA GLN A 475 46.52 37.62 -21.54
C GLN A 475 45.14 37.06 -21.92
N THR A 476 44.09 37.81 -21.58
CA THR A 476 42.63 37.55 -21.69
C THR A 476 41.98 36.72 -20.57
N PRO A 477 40.80 37.15 -20.04
CA PRO A 477 40.05 36.41 -19.03
C PRO A 477 39.32 35.23 -19.69
N VAL A 478 40.07 34.20 -20.07
CA VAL A 478 39.51 32.94 -20.54
C VAL A 478 39.15 32.13 -19.29
N GLU A 479 37.85 31.85 -19.10
CA GLU A 479 37.34 30.99 -18.04
C GLU A 479 38.20 29.72 -17.89
N ALA A 480 38.57 29.36 -16.66
CA ALA A 480 39.35 28.14 -16.42
C ALA A 480 38.62 26.92 -17.03
N PRO A 481 39.34 26.01 -17.73
CA PRO A 481 38.73 24.84 -18.34
C PRO A 481 38.07 23.96 -17.28
N LEU A 482 36.85 23.50 -17.56
CA LEU A 482 36.08 22.67 -16.62
C LEU A 482 36.73 21.28 -16.47
N PRO A 483 36.73 20.70 -15.26
CA PRO A 483 37.18 19.32 -15.05
C PRO A 483 36.44 18.33 -15.96
N ASN A 484 37.16 17.39 -16.57
CA ASN A 484 36.58 16.35 -17.43
C ASN A 484 36.00 15.20 -16.59
N GLU A 485 34.95 15.49 -15.82
CA GLU A 485 34.25 14.52 -14.97
C GLU A 485 33.06 13.89 -15.71
N PRO A 486 32.79 12.58 -15.49
CA PRO A 486 31.67 11.87 -16.11
C PRO A 486 30.35 12.17 -15.36
N VAL A 487 29.91 13.44 -15.40
CA VAL A 487 28.76 13.94 -14.64
C VAL A 487 27.46 13.20 -14.91
N TRP A 488 27.26 12.65 -16.10
CA TRP A 488 26.07 11.87 -16.45
C TRP A 488 26.06 10.48 -15.81
N VAL A 489 27.23 9.86 -15.57
CA VAL A 489 27.33 8.64 -14.76
C VAL A 489 26.90 8.93 -13.33
N LEU A 490 27.39 10.05 -12.77
CA LEU A 490 27.02 10.47 -11.42
C LEU A 490 25.54 10.79 -11.29
N ALA A 491 24.96 11.51 -12.25
CA ALA A 491 23.54 11.86 -12.23
C ALA A 491 22.64 10.60 -12.24
N SER A 492 22.94 9.64 -13.12
CA SER A 492 22.20 8.36 -13.15
C SER A 492 22.42 7.53 -11.89
N ALA A 493 23.64 7.46 -11.35
CA ALA A 493 23.92 6.77 -10.09
C ALA A 493 23.23 7.46 -8.90
N ALA A 494 23.11 8.78 -8.92
CA ALA A 494 22.44 9.55 -7.88
C ALA A 494 20.91 9.38 -7.94
N SER A 495 20.32 9.24 -9.15
CA SER A 495 18.92 8.81 -9.31
C SER A 495 18.65 7.49 -8.59
N VAL A 496 19.52 6.49 -8.83
CA VAL A 496 19.44 5.16 -8.20
C VAL A 496 19.58 5.29 -6.68
N PHE A 497 20.53 6.09 -6.20
CA PHE A 497 20.76 6.26 -4.77
C PHE A 497 19.56 6.88 -4.05
N GLY A 498 18.99 7.95 -4.61
CA GLY A 498 17.78 8.57 -4.04
C GLY A 498 16.59 7.63 -3.97
N MET A 499 16.39 6.80 -5.01
CA MET A 499 15.34 5.79 -5.03
C MET A 499 15.57 4.69 -3.99
N LEU A 500 16.81 4.21 -3.80
CA LEU A 500 17.12 3.23 -2.76
C LEU A 500 16.82 3.77 -1.36
N VAL A 501 17.14 5.04 -1.10
CA VAL A 501 16.84 5.70 0.18
C VAL A 501 15.33 5.87 0.38
N ASP A 502 14.58 6.27 -0.66
CA ASP A 502 13.11 6.35 -0.60
C ASP A 502 12.48 4.98 -0.26
N ASN A 503 12.97 3.89 -0.88
CA ASN A 503 12.47 2.52 -0.71
C ASN A 503 12.86 1.84 0.61
N LEU A 504 13.55 2.54 1.53
CA LEU A 504 13.64 2.09 2.93
C LEU A 504 12.30 2.24 3.69
N LEU A 505 11.37 3.05 3.17
CA LEU A 505 10.06 3.35 3.77
C LEU A 505 8.90 3.32 2.74
N ASN A 506 9.19 2.85 1.53
CA ASN A 506 8.34 2.88 0.33
C ASN A 506 8.50 1.56 -0.47
N VAL A 507 7.66 1.33 -1.47
CA VAL A 507 7.57 0.06 -2.24
C VAL A 507 7.80 0.23 -3.75
N SER A 508 8.07 1.46 -4.18
CA SER A 508 7.94 1.88 -5.57
C SER A 508 8.89 1.14 -6.54
N ILE A 509 9.99 0.55 -6.06
CA ILE A 509 10.90 -0.24 -6.92
C ILE A 509 10.29 -1.55 -7.44
N HIS A 510 9.25 -2.07 -6.79
CA HIS A 510 8.53 -3.29 -7.20
C HIS A 510 7.37 -3.02 -8.18
N PHE A 511 7.18 -1.78 -8.61
CA PHE A 511 6.12 -1.40 -9.54
C PHE A 511 6.68 -1.05 -10.91
N ALA A 512 5.96 -1.40 -11.98
CA ALA A 512 6.54 -1.46 -13.31
C ALA A 512 7.17 -0.14 -13.79
N VAL A 513 6.46 0.99 -13.73
CA VAL A 513 6.98 2.28 -14.23
C VAL A 513 8.20 2.79 -13.41
N PRO A 514 8.08 3.02 -12.09
CA PRO A 514 9.23 3.44 -11.27
C PRO A 514 10.36 2.40 -11.23
N GLY A 515 10.05 1.10 -11.14
CA GLY A 515 11.05 0.02 -11.13
C GLY A 515 11.82 -0.10 -12.45
N PHE A 516 11.12 -0.03 -13.58
CA PHE A 516 11.73 0.04 -14.91
C PHE A 516 12.69 1.22 -15.01
N PHE A 517 12.24 2.42 -14.60
CA PHE A 517 13.06 3.62 -14.68
C PHE A 517 14.29 3.55 -13.78
N PHE A 518 14.14 2.99 -12.57
CA PHE A 518 15.25 2.73 -11.66
C PHE A 518 16.33 1.85 -12.31
N TRP A 519 15.95 0.70 -12.86
CA TRP A 519 16.89 -0.21 -13.49
C TRP A 519 17.45 0.32 -14.81
N TRP A 520 16.68 1.14 -15.51
CA TRP A 520 17.17 1.90 -16.66
C TRP A 520 18.29 2.86 -16.28
N GLN A 521 18.14 3.60 -15.18
CA GLN A 521 19.18 4.53 -14.70
C GLN A 521 20.43 3.78 -14.22
N ALA A 522 20.27 2.65 -13.52
CA ALA A 522 21.38 1.79 -13.15
C ALA A 522 22.14 1.26 -14.39
N GLY A 523 21.41 0.77 -15.40
CA GLY A 523 21.99 0.29 -16.65
C GLY A 523 22.67 1.40 -17.45
N THR A 524 22.10 2.61 -17.44
CA THR A 524 22.68 3.81 -18.08
C THR A 524 24.03 4.16 -17.45
N ALA A 525 24.11 4.21 -16.12
CA ALA A 525 25.37 4.49 -15.43
C ALA A 525 26.45 3.44 -15.76
N MET A 526 26.10 2.15 -15.72
CA MET A 526 27.04 1.07 -16.01
C MET A 526 27.46 1.03 -17.48
N GLY A 527 26.55 1.23 -18.43
CA GLY A 527 26.91 1.23 -19.85
C GLY A 527 27.79 2.42 -20.24
N MET A 528 27.58 3.61 -19.63
CA MET A 528 28.49 4.75 -19.80
C MET A 528 29.91 4.45 -19.28
N LEU A 529 30.03 3.74 -18.15
CA LEU A 529 31.33 3.32 -17.61
C LEU A 529 32.02 2.26 -18.45
N SER A 530 31.25 1.41 -19.14
CA SER A 530 31.78 0.37 -20.03
C SER A 530 32.08 0.88 -21.46
N ARG A 531 32.02 2.19 -21.72
CA ARG A 531 32.35 2.77 -23.04
C ARG A 531 33.79 2.42 -23.45
N GLY A 532 33.94 1.85 -24.65
CA GLY A 532 35.24 1.48 -25.20
C GLY A 532 35.77 0.10 -24.76
N ASP A 533 35.11 -0.58 -23.82
CA ASP A 533 35.35 -2.00 -23.58
C ASP A 533 34.85 -2.81 -24.79
N ARG A 534 35.59 -3.87 -25.18
CA ARG A 534 35.19 -4.76 -26.28
C ARG A 534 33.92 -5.56 -25.96
N GLY A 535 33.45 -5.49 -24.71
CA GLY A 535 32.24 -6.16 -24.23
C GLY A 535 32.37 -7.68 -24.21
N ARG A 536 31.35 -8.36 -23.70
CA ARG A 536 31.22 -9.82 -23.86
C ARG A 536 30.69 -10.11 -25.26
N ARG A 537 31.44 -10.93 -26.00
CA ARG A 537 31.04 -11.42 -27.31
C ARG A 537 30.67 -12.89 -27.19
N ILE A 538 29.39 -13.21 -27.38
CA ILE A 538 28.93 -14.58 -27.54
C ILE A 538 28.99 -14.89 -29.03
N VAL A 539 30.01 -15.67 -29.42
CA VAL A 539 30.22 -16.07 -30.82
C VAL A 539 29.48 -17.36 -31.07
N PHE A 540 28.66 -17.39 -32.12
CA PHE A 540 27.97 -18.60 -32.54
C PHE A 540 28.72 -19.28 -33.69
N PRO A 541 28.69 -20.62 -33.79
CA PRO A 541 29.24 -21.38 -34.92
C PRO A 541 28.72 -20.96 -36.30
N GLY A 542 27.56 -20.30 -36.35
CA GLY A 542 27.02 -19.71 -37.57
C GLY A 542 25.79 -18.85 -37.29
N LYS A 543 25.41 -18.02 -38.27
CA LYS A 543 24.24 -17.13 -38.17
C LYS A 543 22.97 -17.91 -37.85
N ALA A 544 22.78 -19.08 -38.46
CA ALA A 544 21.63 -19.95 -38.21
C ALA A 544 21.47 -20.30 -36.71
N MET A 545 22.56 -20.60 -36.01
CA MET A 545 22.51 -20.89 -34.56
C MET A 545 22.21 -19.64 -33.74
N ALA A 546 22.77 -18.47 -34.10
CA ALA A 546 22.43 -17.20 -33.44
C ALA A 546 20.95 -16.84 -33.63
N PHE A 547 20.39 -17.07 -34.82
CA PHE A 547 18.96 -16.90 -35.09
C PHE A 547 18.11 -17.93 -34.35
N GLY A 548 18.56 -19.20 -34.26
CA GLY A 548 17.89 -20.24 -33.48
C GLY A 548 17.81 -19.90 -31.99
N CYS A 549 18.91 -19.44 -31.38
CA CYS A 549 18.92 -18.97 -29.99
C CYS A 549 18.01 -17.74 -29.80
N ALA A 550 18.02 -16.80 -30.74
CA ALA A 550 17.13 -15.63 -30.70
C ALA A 550 15.65 -16.06 -30.78
N ALA A 551 15.33 -17.06 -31.59
CA ALA A 551 13.98 -17.60 -31.71
C ALA A 551 13.51 -18.30 -30.43
N ILE A 552 14.39 -19.03 -29.72
CA ILE A 552 14.08 -19.62 -28.41
C ILE A 552 13.76 -18.53 -27.39
N VAL A 553 14.59 -17.50 -27.30
CA VAL A 553 14.35 -16.36 -26.40
C VAL A 553 13.07 -15.61 -26.79
N ALA A 554 12.81 -15.45 -28.10
CA ALA A 554 11.57 -14.87 -28.60
C ALA A 554 10.35 -15.68 -28.19
N GLY A 555 10.41 -17.02 -28.26
CA GLY A 555 9.37 -17.91 -27.76
C GLY A 555 9.08 -17.70 -26.27
N ALA A 556 10.12 -17.61 -25.44
CA ALA A 556 9.97 -17.30 -24.01
C ALA A 556 9.38 -15.90 -23.78
N CYS A 557 9.79 -14.90 -24.57
CA CYS A 557 9.23 -13.55 -24.51
C CYS A 557 7.77 -13.51 -24.96
N ILE A 558 7.36 -14.30 -25.96
CA ILE A 558 5.96 -14.42 -26.39
C ILE A 558 5.12 -15.03 -25.27
N LEU A 559 5.63 -16.07 -24.58
CA LEU A 559 4.95 -16.63 -23.41
C LEU A 559 4.82 -15.59 -22.29
N GLY A 560 5.88 -14.85 -21.98
CA GLY A 560 5.84 -13.74 -21.01
C GLY A 560 4.89 -12.61 -21.42
N GLY A 561 4.83 -12.27 -22.71
CA GLY A 561 3.88 -11.30 -23.25
C GLY A 561 2.44 -11.80 -23.16
N SER A 562 2.21 -13.08 -23.45
CA SER A 562 0.89 -13.72 -23.33
C SER A 562 0.37 -13.70 -21.90
N TYR A 563 1.25 -13.81 -20.90
CA TYR A 563 0.90 -13.66 -19.49
C TYR A 563 0.29 -12.27 -19.22
N TRP A 564 0.94 -11.19 -19.68
CA TRP A 564 0.45 -9.83 -19.46
C TRP A 564 -0.81 -9.49 -20.25
N VAL A 565 -0.94 -10.01 -21.48
CA VAL A 565 -2.18 -9.87 -22.27
C VAL A 565 -3.35 -10.57 -21.57
N ARG A 566 -3.14 -11.79 -21.07
CA ARG A 566 -4.14 -12.53 -20.28
C ARG A 566 -4.49 -11.81 -18.99
N HIS A 567 -3.48 -11.33 -18.27
CA HIS A 567 -3.65 -10.58 -17.03
C HIS A 567 -4.46 -9.30 -17.21
N TRP A 568 -4.20 -8.55 -18.30
CA TRP A 568 -4.95 -7.35 -18.66
C TRP A 568 -6.40 -7.66 -19.03
N ASN A 569 -6.64 -8.66 -19.90
CA ASN A 569 -8.01 -9.07 -20.26
C ASN A 569 -8.80 -9.55 -19.03
N ARG A 570 -8.16 -10.29 -18.12
CA ARG A 570 -8.74 -10.65 -16.82
C ARG A 570 -9.15 -9.41 -16.03
N GLU A 571 -8.26 -8.42 -15.87
CA GLU A 571 -8.57 -7.20 -15.11
C GLU A 571 -9.78 -6.45 -15.66
N VAL A 572 -9.88 -6.37 -17.00
CA VAL A 572 -11.02 -5.72 -17.65
C VAL A 572 -12.33 -6.45 -17.35
N GLN A 573 -12.35 -7.77 -17.52
CA GLN A 573 -13.54 -8.57 -17.21
C GLN A 573 -13.87 -8.56 -15.70
N TYR A 574 -12.86 -8.64 -14.84
CA TYR A 574 -13.03 -8.52 -13.39
C TYR A 574 -13.68 -7.19 -13.02
N PHE A 575 -13.20 -6.08 -13.58
CA PHE A 575 -13.74 -4.76 -13.27
C PHE A 575 -15.20 -4.61 -13.70
N LEU A 576 -15.57 -5.17 -14.87
CA LEU A 576 -16.97 -5.23 -15.30
C LEU A 576 -17.81 -6.05 -14.31
N GLY A 577 -17.37 -7.25 -13.93
CA GLY A 577 -18.05 -8.09 -12.94
C GLY A 577 -18.20 -7.40 -11.58
N PHE A 578 -17.15 -6.70 -11.14
CA PHE A 578 -17.17 -5.91 -9.91
C PHE A 578 -18.19 -4.77 -9.96
N LYS A 579 -18.36 -4.08 -11.09
CA LYS A 579 -19.40 -3.05 -11.26
C LYS A 579 -20.80 -3.63 -11.05
N PHE A 580 -21.10 -4.78 -11.65
CA PHE A 580 -22.37 -5.49 -11.45
C PHE A 580 -22.57 -5.91 -9.99
N MET A 581 -21.54 -6.44 -9.32
CA MET A 581 -21.59 -6.78 -7.90
C MET A 581 -21.92 -5.56 -7.01
N ARG A 582 -21.36 -4.39 -7.35
CA ARG A 582 -21.63 -3.12 -6.64
C ARG A 582 -23.04 -2.58 -6.90
N GLN A 583 -23.62 -2.86 -8.05
CA GLN A 583 -25.01 -2.54 -8.38
C GLN A 583 -26.02 -3.50 -7.73
N GLY A 584 -25.56 -4.53 -7.02
CA GLY A 584 -26.43 -5.53 -6.41
C GLY A 584 -26.93 -6.60 -7.38
N ASP A 585 -26.33 -6.71 -8.57
CA ASP A 585 -26.67 -7.73 -9.57
C ASP A 585 -25.57 -8.82 -9.64
N PRO A 586 -25.57 -9.81 -8.73
CA PRO A 586 -24.61 -10.91 -8.78
C PRO A 586 -24.82 -11.83 -9.98
N ALA A 587 -26.02 -11.87 -10.58
CA ALA A 587 -26.29 -12.73 -11.72
C ALA A 587 -25.63 -12.19 -13.00
N GLY A 588 -25.76 -10.88 -13.25
CA GLY A 588 -25.05 -10.19 -14.33
C GLY A 588 -23.53 -10.23 -14.16
N ALA A 589 -23.05 -10.19 -12.91
CA ALA A 589 -21.62 -10.27 -12.60
C ALA A 589 -20.98 -11.61 -13.02
N LEU A 590 -21.70 -12.74 -12.91
CA LEU A 590 -21.15 -14.08 -13.17
C LEU A 590 -20.54 -14.20 -14.57
N LYS A 591 -21.21 -13.69 -15.62
CA LYS A 591 -20.70 -13.74 -17.00
C LYS A 591 -19.30 -13.14 -17.12
N HIS A 592 -19.08 -11.99 -16.48
CA HIS A 592 -17.82 -11.27 -16.53
C HIS A 592 -16.76 -11.88 -15.61
N LEU A 593 -17.14 -12.33 -14.41
CA LEU A 593 -16.22 -12.99 -13.47
C LEU A 593 -15.76 -14.36 -13.98
N GLU A 594 -16.63 -15.13 -14.63
CA GLU A 594 -16.27 -16.39 -15.32
C GLU A 594 -15.33 -16.13 -16.51
N ALA A 595 -15.57 -15.07 -17.28
CA ALA A 595 -14.67 -14.66 -18.35
C ALA A 595 -13.30 -14.21 -17.81
N ALA A 596 -13.28 -13.47 -16.69
CA ALA A 596 -12.05 -13.06 -16.02
C ALA A 596 -11.23 -14.28 -15.56
N TYR A 597 -11.88 -15.26 -14.93
CA TYR A 597 -11.28 -16.54 -14.58
C TYR A 597 -10.70 -17.26 -15.81
N ALA A 598 -11.44 -17.34 -16.93
CA ALA A 598 -10.98 -18.00 -18.14
C ALA A 598 -9.71 -17.34 -18.74
N TRP A 599 -9.58 -16.02 -18.63
CA TRP A 599 -8.37 -15.30 -19.08
C TRP A 599 -7.17 -15.57 -18.18
N HIS A 600 -7.35 -15.57 -16.86
CA HIS A 600 -6.27 -15.78 -15.91
C HIS A 600 -6.79 -16.45 -14.61
N PRO A 601 -6.81 -17.79 -14.57
CA PRO A 601 -7.45 -18.56 -13.49
C PRO A 601 -6.88 -18.35 -12.08
N ARG A 602 -5.63 -17.88 -11.96
CA ARG A 602 -4.91 -17.79 -10.69
C ARG A 602 -4.82 -16.35 -10.21
N GLU A 603 -5.96 -15.78 -9.84
CA GLU A 603 -5.99 -14.44 -9.26
C GLU A 603 -7.04 -14.34 -8.17
N VAL A 604 -6.61 -13.80 -7.02
CA VAL A 604 -7.35 -13.87 -5.76
C VAL A 604 -8.64 -13.06 -5.83
N ASN A 605 -8.57 -11.80 -6.28
CA ASN A 605 -9.71 -10.89 -6.24
C ASN A 605 -10.83 -11.34 -7.19
N THR A 606 -10.45 -11.80 -8.38
CA THR A 606 -11.37 -12.34 -9.38
C THR A 606 -12.14 -13.55 -8.83
N ASN A 607 -11.41 -14.50 -8.28
CA ASN A 607 -11.98 -15.75 -7.81
C ASN A 607 -12.76 -15.59 -6.50
N TYR A 608 -12.33 -14.67 -5.63
CA TYR A 608 -13.09 -14.27 -4.44
C TYR A 608 -14.44 -13.65 -4.80
N GLU A 609 -14.46 -12.68 -5.72
CA GLU A 609 -15.72 -12.07 -6.15
C GLU A 609 -16.59 -13.05 -6.95
N LEU A 610 -16.00 -13.96 -7.73
CA LEU A 610 -16.71 -15.05 -8.38
C LEU A 610 -17.38 -15.97 -7.34
N GLY A 611 -16.67 -16.32 -6.27
CA GLY A 611 -17.21 -17.07 -5.13
C GLY A 611 -18.36 -16.34 -4.44
N ASN A 612 -18.23 -15.03 -4.20
CA ASN A 612 -19.29 -14.19 -3.66
C ASN A 612 -20.53 -14.17 -4.56
N ALA A 613 -20.34 -14.01 -5.87
CA ALA A 613 -21.43 -14.00 -6.85
C ALA A 613 -22.17 -15.34 -6.90
N TYR A 614 -21.44 -16.47 -6.90
CA TYR A 614 -22.04 -17.79 -6.80
C TYR A 614 -22.78 -18.01 -5.47
N ALA A 615 -22.22 -17.57 -4.35
CA ALA A 615 -22.85 -17.70 -3.04
C ALA A 615 -24.18 -16.92 -2.98
N ARG A 616 -24.20 -15.69 -3.49
CA ARG A 616 -25.40 -14.83 -3.55
C ARG A 616 -26.46 -15.32 -4.54
N THR A 617 -26.07 -16.14 -5.50
CA THR A 617 -26.98 -16.81 -6.46
C THR A 617 -27.31 -18.24 -6.05
N ASN A 618 -27.05 -18.63 -4.79
CA ASN A 618 -27.31 -19.95 -4.21
C ASN A 618 -26.61 -21.13 -4.91
N LYS A 619 -25.53 -20.88 -5.65
CA LYS A 619 -24.69 -21.90 -6.28
C LYS A 619 -23.53 -22.29 -5.36
N HIS A 620 -23.85 -22.92 -4.24
CA HIS A 620 -22.94 -23.09 -3.10
C HIS A 620 -21.66 -23.91 -3.40
N GLU A 621 -21.77 -25.01 -4.15
CA GLU A 621 -20.63 -25.84 -4.54
C GLU A 621 -19.69 -25.08 -5.49
N LYS A 622 -20.25 -24.31 -6.43
CA LYS A 622 -19.47 -23.44 -7.32
C LYS A 622 -18.80 -22.31 -6.56
N ALA A 623 -19.46 -21.78 -5.52
CA ALA A 623 -18.86 -20.77 -4.65
C ALA A 623 -17.62 -21.34 -3.93
N ILE A 624 -17.73 -22.52 -3.34
CA ILE A 624 -16.58 -23.21 -2.70
C ILE A 624 -15.47 -23.46 -3.71
N TRP A 625 -15.79 -23.94 -4.91
CA TRP A 625 -14.81 -24.13 -5.98
C TRP A 625 -14.07 -22.82 -6.31
N ALA A 626 -14.80 -21.72 -6.53
CA ALA A 626 -14.19 -20.43 -6.87
C ALA A 626 -13.32 -19.91 -5.71
N TYR A 627 -13.76 -20.05 -4.46
CA TYR A 627 -12.94 -19.73 -3.29
C TYR A 627 -11.67 -20.59 -3.20
N GLN A 628 -11.75 -21.89 -3.53
CA GLN A 628 -10.56 -22.74 -3.59
C GLN A 628 -9.59 -22.32 -4.70
N GLU A 629 -10.10 -21.89 -5.86
CA GLU A 629 -9.25 -21.31 -6.92
C GLU A 629 -8.60 -19.99 -6.48
N ALA A 630 -9.27 -19.19 -5.65
CA ALA A 630 -8.66 -17.99 -5.05
C ALA A 630 -7.49 -18.37 -4.11
N LEU A 631 -7.67 -19.39 -3.26
CA LEU A 631 -6.62 -19.87 -2.34
C LEU A 631 -5.42 -20.48 -3.07
N LYS A 632 -5.63 -21.09 -4.24
CA LYS A 632 -4.53 -21.55 -5.13
C LYS A 632 -3.66 -20.39 -5.64
N ALA A 633 -4.19 -19.17 -5.69
CA ALA A 633 -3.41 -17.97 -6.00
C ALA A 633 -2.74 -17.39 -4.74
N ASN A 634 -3.49 -17.20 -3.66
CA ASN A 634 -2.96 -16.76 -2.36
C ASN A 634 -3.73 -17.42 -1.21
N ALA A 635 -3.03 -18.22 -0.41
CA ALA A 635 -3.60 -18.96 0.72
C ALA A 635 -3.68 -18.14 2.03
N GLY A 636 -3.27 -16.87 2.04
CA GLY A 636 -3.23 -16.01 3.23
C GLY A 636 -4.50 -15.19 3.50
N TYR A 637 -5.63 -15.49 2.86
CA TYR A 637 -6.87 -14.71 2.96
C TYR A 637 -7.88 -15.37 3.91
N ASP A 638 -8.03 -14.83 5.13
CA ASP A 638 -8.90 -15.37 6.18
C ASP A 638 -10.39 -15.32 5.82
N GLU A 639 -10.84 -14.28 5.10
CA GLU A 639 -12.24 -14.14 4.71
C GLU A 639 -12.69 -15.27 3.76
N ILE A 640 -11.76 -15.79 2.95
CA ILE A 640 -12.06 -16.89 2.03
C ILE A 640 -12.33 -18.17 2.83
N TYR A 641 -11.48 -18.50 3.79
CA TYR A 641 -11.70 -19.64 4.69
C TYR A 641 -12.99 -19.48 5.50
N PHE A 642 -13.26 -18.28 6.01
CA PHE A 642 -14.51 -17.98 6.71
C PHE A 642 -15.74 -18.23 5.82
N ASN A 643 -15.73 -17.76 4.57
CA ASN A 643 -16.84 -17.94 3.63
C ASN A 643 -17.03 -19.41 3.25
N ILE A 644 -15.95 -20.14 2.97
CA ILE A 644 -16.01 -21.59 2.74
C ILE A 644 -16.62 -22.30 3.95
N GLY A 645 -16.12 -22.02 5.16
CA GLY A 645 -16.60 -22.62 6.40
C GLY A 645 -18.09 -22.38 6.62
N THR A 646 -18.55 -21.14 6.37
CA THR A 646 -19.96 -20.75 6.50
C THR A 646 -20.86 -21.49 5.51
N ILE A 647 -20.44 -21.65 4.25
CA ILE A 647 -21.22 -22.41 3.27
C ILE A 647 -21.24 -23.90 3.64
N LEU A 648 -20.09 -24.47 4.00
CA LEU A 648 -19.99 -25.87 4.41
C LEU A 648 -20.90 -26.19 5.59
N SER A 649 -20.93 -25.34 6.62
CA SER A 649 -21.76 -25.58 7.79
C SER A 649 -23.24 -25.29 7.56
N LEU A 650 -23.58 -24.11 7.03
CA LEU A 650 -24.97 -23.64 6.98
C LEU A 650 -25.74 -24.14 5.76
N LYS A 651 -25.06 -24.50 4.67
CA LYS A 651 -25.71 -24.87 3.40
C LYS A 651 -25.51 -26.34 3.03
N LEU A 652 -24.35 -26.92 3.34
CA LEU A 652 -24.01 -28.28 2.94
C LEU A 652 -23.95 -29.29 4.10
N GLY A 653 -24.06 -28.85 5.36
CA GLY A 653 -24.00 -29.73 6.53
C GLY A 653 -22.64 -30.40 6.79
N LYS A 654 -21.57 -29.96 6.11
CA LYS A 654 -20.21 -30.52 6.17
C LYS A 654 -19.41 -29.96 7.35
N ARG A 655 -19.81 -30.37 8.55
CA ARG A 655 -19.33 -29.83 9.82
C ARG A 655 -17.80 -29.87 10.01
N GLU A 656 -17.18 -31.02 9.81
CA GLU A 656 -15.73 -31.19 10.04
C GLU A 656 -14.87 -30.38 9.07
N GLU A 657 -15.32 -30.27 7.81
CA GLU A 657 -14.66 -29.41 6.82
C GLU A 657 -14.81 -27.93 7.22
N ALA A 658 -15.97 -27.52 7.74
CA ALA A 658 -16.19 -26.16 8.23
C ALA A 658 -15.28 -25.82 9.41
N ILE A 659 -15.13 -26.72 10.38
CA ILE A 659 -14.21 -26.57 11.53
C ILE A 659 -12.78 -26.32 11.06
N ARG A 660 -12.28 -27.10 10.09
CA ARG A 660 -10.93 -26.89 9.54
C ARG A 660 -10.76 -25.51 8.91
N ASN A 661 -11.75 -25.05 8.15
CA ASN A 661 -11.70 -23.73 7.52
C ASN A 661 -11.78 -22.59 8.55
N PHE A 662 -12.68 -22.68 9.52
CA PHE A 662 -12.75 -21.67 10.59
C PHE A 662 -11.48 -21.63 11.43
N ASN A 663 -10.84 -22.77 11.67
CA ASN A 663 -9.57 -22.81 12.40
C ASN A 663 -8.45 -22.05 11.66
N VAL A 664 -8.37 -22.18 10.33
CA VAL A 664 -7.41 -21.40 9.53
C VAL A 664 -7.77 -19.92 9.51
N SER A 665 -9.06 -19.58 9.31
CA SER A 665 -9.54 -18.18 9.36
C SER A 665 -9.19 -17.52 10.70
N TRP A 666 -9.42 -18.22 11.81
CA TRP A 666 -9.10 -17.76 13.16
C TRP A 666 -7.60 -17.56 13.39
N ALA A 667 -6.75 -18.48 12.90
CA ALA A 667 -5.30 -18.36 13.03
C ALA A 667 -4.73 -17.18 12.23
N VAL A 668 -5.27 -16.90 11.05
CA VAL A 668 -4.85 -15.78 10.19
C VAL A 668 -5.43 -14.45 10.69
N ASN A 669 -6.65 -14.45 11.21
CA ASN A 669 -7.31 -13.27 11.75
C ASN A 669 -7.95 -13.55 13.13
N PRO A 670 -7.19 -13.36 14.21
CA PRO A 670 -7.68 -13.60 15.57
C PRO A 670 -8.66 -12.53 16.06
N LEU A 671 -8.94 -11.49 15.27
CA LEU A 671 -9.82 -10.36 15.62
C LEU A 671 -11.15 -10.36 14.86
N SER A 672 -11.46 -11.44 14.12
CA SER A 672 -12.76 -11.55 13.43
C SER A 672 -13.86 -12.05 14.38
N LYS A 673 -14.68 -11.12 14.90
CA LYS A 673 -15.86 -11.47 15.72
C LYS A 673 -16.79 -12.46 15.01
N GLN A 674 -17.01 -12.26 13.70
CA GLN A 674 -17.88 -13.13 12.91
C GLN A 674 -17.31 -14.55 12.78
N THR A 675 -15.99 -14.68 12.66
CA THR A 675 -15.33 -16.01 12.68
C THR A 675 -15.57 -16.70 14.02
N TYR A 676 -15.40 -16.01 15.16
CA TYR A 676 -15.70 -16.63 16.47
C TYR A 676 -17.15 -17.08 16.61
N LEU A 677 -18.11 -16.24 16.20
CA LEU A 677 -19.54 -16.59 16.30
C LEU A 677 -19.89 -17.84 15.49
N ASN A 678 -19.49 -17.88 14.22
CA ASN A 678 -19.77 -19.02 13.35
C ASN A 678 -18.98 -20.27 13.79
N PHE A 679 -17.73 -20.09 14.21
CA PHE A 679 -16.90 -21.20 14.66
C PHE A 679 -17.46 -21.83 15.94
N ALA A 680 -17.78 -21.00 16.95
CA ALA A 680 -18.40 -21.47 18.18
C ALA A 680 -19.76 -22.16 17.91
N SER A 681 -20.60 -21.58 17.05
CA SER A 681 -21.88 -22.20 16.66
C SER A 681 -21.68 -23.60 16.07
N VAL A 682 -20.71 -23.75 15.17
CA VAL A 682 -20.38 -25.05 14.56
C VAL A 682 -19.72 -26.01 15.54
N LEU A 683 -19.00 -25.53 16.56
CA LEU A 683 -18.40 -26.39 17.60
C LEU A 683 -19.42 -26.83 18.66
N LEU A 684 -20.50 -26.07 18.88
CA LEU A 684 -21.51 -26.34 19.91
C LEU A 684 -22.74 -27.12 19.41
N SER A 685 -22.93 -27.28 18.10
CA SER A 685 -24.04 -28.07 17.55
C SER A 685 -23.86 -29.59 17.75
N GLY A 686 -24.89 -30.40 17.56
CA GLY A 686 -24.79 -31.88 17.56
C GLY A 686 -23.89 -32.49 18.65
N ASP A 687 -22.93 -33.33 18.24
CA ASP A 687 -21.91 -34.02 19.07
C ASP A 687 -20.65 -33.19 19.36
N GLY A 688 -20.62 -31.91 18.96
CA GLY A 688 -19.40 -31.10 19.02
C GLY A 688 -18.94 -30.71 20.42
N PRO A 689 -19.83 -30.42 21.38
CA PRO A 689 -19.41 -30.19 22.78
C PRO A 689 -18.57 -31.34 23.35
N GLN A 690 -18.85 -32.58 22.92
CA GLN A 690 -18.10 -33.77 23.33
C GLN A 690 -16.85 -33.96 22.47
N LYS A 691 -16.98 -33.90 21.14
CA LYS A 691 -15.90 -34.22 20.21
C LYS A 691 -14.82 -33.13 20.11
N HIS A 692 -15.22 -31.86 20.16
CA HIS A 692 -14.37 -30.69 19.95
C HIS A 692 -14.41 -29.72 21.14
N GLY A 693 -14.79 -30.21 22.32
CA GLY A 693 -15.04 -29.38 23.50
C GLY A 693 -13.84 -28.53 23.94
N ASP A 694 -12.60 -29.03 23.83
CA ASP A 694 -11.41 -28.27 24.23
C ASP A 694 -11.12 -27.12 23.27
N LEU A 695 -11.29 -27.37 21.96
CA LEU A 695 -11.19 -26.32 20.95
C LEU A 695 -12.31 -25.27 21.13
N ALA A 696 -13.53 -25.70 21.44
CA ALA A 696 -14.63 -24.79 21.73
C ALA A 696 -14.38 -23.91 22.96
N VAL A 697 -13.79 -24.47 24.04
CA VAL A 697 -13.33 -23.70 25.20
C VAL A 697 -12.28 -22.68 24.79
N ALA A 698 -11.28 -23.07 24.00
CA ALA A 698 -10.23 -22.16 23.54
C ALA A 698 -10.79 -21.00 22.70
N VAL A 699 -11.64 -21.31 21.71
CA VAL A 699 -12.29 -20.34 20.84
C VAL A 699 -13.16 -19.36 21.64
N LEU A 700 -14.03 -19.86 22.52
CA LEU A 700 -14.92 -19.01 23.31
C LEU A 700 -14.17 -18.17 24.36
N SER A 701 -13.13 -18.72 24.99
CA SER A 701 -12.31 -17.99 25.96
C SER A 701 -11.56 -16.85 25.28
N ARG A 702 -11.00 -17.11 24.08
CA ARG A 702 -10.33 -16.10 23.27
C ARG A 702 -11.30 -15.03 22.78
N ALA A 703 -12.49 -15.43 22.35
CA ALA A 703 -13.55 -14.51 21.93
C ALA A 703 -13.97 -13.59 23.08
N ALA A 704 -14.18 -14.13 24.29
CA ALA A 704 -14.53 -13.35 25.47
C ALA A 704 -13.41 -12.38 25.90
N TYR A 705 -12.14 -12.71 25.60
CA TYR A 705 -11.01 -11.81 25.81
C TYR A 705 -11.00 -10.64 24.82
N TYR A 706 -11.24 -10.90 23.53
CA TYR A 706 -11.23 -9.86 22.49
C TYR A 706 -12.51 -9.02 22.42
N PHE A 707 -13.64 -9.60 22.79
CA PHE A 707 -14.96 -8.99 22.73
C PHE A 707 -15.65 -9.10 24.09
N PRO A 708 -15.09 -8.48 25.15
CA PRO A 708 -15.66 -8.55 26.50
C PRO A 708 -17.09 -7.98 26.57
N GLU A 709 -17.47 -7.12 25.64
CA GLU A 709 -18.83 -6.59 25.49
C GLU A 709 -19.84 -7.60 24.92
N GLU A 710 -19.39 -8.72 24.35
CA GLU A 710 -20.25 -9.75 23.77
C GLU A 710 -20.51 -10.89 24.77
N ALA A 711 -21.52 -10.70 25.62
CA ALA A 711 -21.91 -11.63 26.68
C ALA A 711 -22.16 -13.07 26.19
N ASN A 712 -22.58 -13.24 24.94
CA ASN A 712 -22.88 -14.56 24.37
C ASN A 712 -21.66 -15.50 24.38
N PHE A 713 -20.42 -14.98 24.31
CA PHE A 713 -19.23 -15.85 24.38
C PHE A 713 -19.07 -16.50 25.75
N LEU A 714 -19.20 -15.73 26.85
CA LEU A 714 -19.14 -16.27 28.21
C LEU A 714 -20.36 -17.14 28.52
N LEU A 715 -21.56 -16.77 28.06
CA LEU A 715 -22.76 -17.57 28.23
C LEU A 715 -22.60 -18.96 27.57
N ASN A 716 -22.11 -18.99 26.34
CA ASN A 716 -21.84 -20.24 25.62
C ASN A 716 -20.70 -21.05 26.26
N LEU A 717 -19.68 -20.38 26.82
CA LEU A 717 -18.58 -21.05 27.52
C LEU A 717 -19.06 -21.74 28.82
N GLY A 718 -19.91 -21.06 29.61
CA GLY A 718 -20.54 -21.65 30.80
C GLY A 718 -21.44 -22.83 30.42
N SER A 719 -22.21 -22.70 29.33
CA SER A 719 -23.07 -23.77 28.82
C SER A 719 -22.28 -24.98 28.38
N LEU A 720 -21.18 -24.77 27.65
CA LEU A 720 -20.26 -25.82 27.24
C LEU A 720 -19.66 -26.57 28.44
N HIS A 721 -19.21 -25.84 29.47
CA HIS A 721 -18.72 -26.49 30.70
C HIS A 721 -19.82 -27.29 31.40
N THR A 722 -21.05 -26.79 31.41
CA THR A 722 -22.22 -27.50 31.96
C THR A 722 -22.46 -28.82 31.22
N ILE A 723 -22.51 -28.77 29.88
CA ILE A 723 -22.73 -29.95 29.02
C ILE A 723 -21.62 -31.00 29.20
N ARG A 724 -20.38 -30.55 29.44
CA ARG A 724 -19.22 -31.44 29.68
C ARG A 724 -19.07 -31.87 31.15
N GLY A 725 -20.02 -31.56 32.03
CA GLY A 725 -19.98 -31.92 33.45
C GLY A 725 -18.94 -31.17 34.29
N ASN A 726 -18.30 -30.14 33.74
CA ASN A 726 -17.32 -29.30 34.43
C ASN A 726 -18.04 -28.22 35.27
N LEU A 727 -18.89 -28.64 36.21
CA LEU A 727 -19.84 -27.76 36.91
C LEU A 727 -19.15 -26.60 37.65
N GLY A 728 -18.03 -26.86 38.33
CA GLY A 728 -17.27 -25.81 39.01
C GLY A 728 -16.77 -24.71 38.06
N LYS A 729 -16.31 -25.06 36.86
CA LYS A 729 -15.91 -24.08 35.83
C LYS A 729 -17.12 -23.34 35.25
N ALA A 730 -18.25 -24.03 35.07
CA ALA A 730 -19.49 -23.38 34.64
C ALA A 730 -19.96 -22.34 35.66
N ILE A 731 -19.91 -22.65 36.96
CA ILE A 731 -20.22 -21.72 38.04
C ILE A 731 -19.31 -20.49 37.98
N ASP A 732 -17.98 -20.68 37.86
CA ASP A 732 -17.03 -19.58 37.75
C ASP A 732 -17.36 -18.67 36.54
N VAL A 733 -17.54 -19.25 35.36
CA VAL A 733 -17.79 -18.50 34.13
C VAL A 733 -19.11 -17.72 34.19
N TYR A 734 -20.20 -18.35 34.62
CA TYR A 734 -21.48 -17.65 34.78
C TYR A 734 -21.40 -16.57 35.86
N SER A 735 -20.70 -16.84 36.96
CA SER A 735 -20.52 -15.85 38.03
C SER A 735 -19.75 -14.64 37.52
N ARG A 736 -18.66 -14.84 36.77
CA ARG A 736 -17.89 -13.75 36.13
C ARG A 736 -18.74 -12.94 35.16
N LEU A 737 -19.57 -13.59 34.34
CA LEU A 737 -20.50 -12.89 33.45
C LEU A 737 -21.51 -12.04 34.24
N LEU A 738 -22.12 -12.60 35.28
CA LEU A 738 -23.13 -11.92 36.10
C LEU A 738 -22.54 -10.83 37.00
N ARG A 739 -21.25 -10.91 37.35
CA ARG A 739 -20.52 -9.81 37.99
C ARG A 739 -20.47 -8.56 37.10
N GLN A 740 -20.34 -8.76 35.80
CA GLN A 740 -20.31 -7.68 34.80
C GLN A 740 -21.73 -7.28 34.38
N ARG A 741 -22.63 -8.25 34.28
CA ARG A 741 -23.98 -8.08 33.73
C ARG A 741 -25.03 -8.81 34.58
N PRO A 742 -25.35 -8.29 35.77
CA PRO A 742 -26.32 -8.90 36.68
C PRO A 742 -27.75 -8.93 36.10
N GLU A 743 -28.04 -8.15 35.07
CA GLU A 743 -29.32 -8.14 34.36
C GLU A 743 -29.61 -9.38 33.50
N LEU A 744 -28.60 -10.22 33.22
CA LEU A 744 -28.73 -11.36 32.30
C LEU A 744 -29.44 -12.56 32.94
N ARG A 745 -30.78 -12.54 32.93
CA ARG A 745 -31.63 -13.60 33.49
C ARG A 745 -31.31 -15.01 32.96
N ASN A 746 -30.96 -15.14 31.69
CA ASN A 746 -30.60 -16.43 31.09
C ASN A 746 -29.30 -17.02 31.68
N ALA A 747 -28.28 -16.18 31.94
CA ALA A 747 -27.05 -16.60 32.59
C ALA A 747 -27.30 -17.01 34.05
N GLU A 748 -28.14 -16.26 34.76
CA GLU A 748 -28.52 -16.57 36.14
C GLU A 748 -29.31 -17.87 36.25
N GLN A 749 -30.31 -18.08 35.39
CA GLN A 749 -31.07 -19.33 35.34
C GLN A 749 -30.14 -20.53 35.10
N ASN A 750 -29.18 -20.39 34.18
CA ASN A 750 -28.18 -21.43 33.94
C ASN A 750 -27.28 -21.65 35.15
N LEU A 751 -26.81 -20.60 35.82
CA LEU A 751 -26.02 -20.71 37.05
C LEU A 751 -26.78 -21.47 38.14
N ARG A 752 -28.03 -21.08 38.41
CA ARG A 752 -28.90 -21.74 39.41
C ARG A 752 -29.10 -23.22 39.08
N ARG A 753 -29.34 -23.56 37.81
CA ARG A 753 -29.46 -24.94 37.35
C ARG A 753 -28.16 -25.73 37.56
N VAL A 754 -27.00 -25.15 37.27
CA VAL A 754 -25.70 -25.80 37.50
C VAL A 754 -25.44 -26.05 38.98
N ILE A 755 -25.77 -25.09 39.84
CA ILE A 755 -25.63 -25.23 41.30
C ILE A 755 -26.50 -26.39 41.80
N GLN A 756 -27.75 -26.47 41.35
CA GLN A 756 -28.65 -27.60 41.68
C GLN A 756 -28.07 -28.95 41.22
N GLN A 757 -27.44 -29.00 40.04
CA GLN A 757 -26.81 -30.21 39.51
C GLN A 757 -25.55 -30.64 40.27
N GLN A 758 -24.84 -29.73 40.92
CA GLN A 758 -23.57 -30.03 41.62
C GLN A 758 -23.78 -30.70 43.00
N ALA A 759 -25.01 -30.72 43.53
CA ALA A 759 -25.38 -31.35 44.79
C ALA A 759 -24.43 -30.98 45.97
N GLY A 760 -24.57 -29.76 46.46
CA GLY A 760 -23.95 -29.33 47.71
C GLY A 760 -24.54 -28.01 48.21
N ASP A 761 -24.75 -27.89 49.53
CA ASP A 761 -25.38 -26.74 50.23
C ASP A 761 -24.65 -25.38 50.07
N LEU A 762 -23.56 -25.33 49.30
CA LEU A 762 -22.78 -24.12 49.08
C LEU A 762 -23.29 -23.39 47.82
N SER A 763 -24.36 -22.60 48.00
CA SER A 763 -24.73 -21.59 47.01
C SER A 763 -23.64 -20.51 46.96
N PRO A 764 -23.06 -20.19 45.78
CA PRO A 764 -22.06 -19.14 45.70
C PRO A 764 -22.66 -17.79 46.13
N PRO A 765 -21.89 -16.93 46.82
CA PRO A 765 -22.40 -15.65 47.36
C PRO A 765 -23.13 -14.77 46.33
N ILE A 766 -22.75 -14.91 45.06
CA ILE A 766 -23.34 -14.13 43.96
C ILE A 766 -24.85 -14.33 43.81
N ILE A 767 -25.42 -15.47 44.23
CA ILE A 767 -26.88 -15.68 44.13
C ILE A 767 -27.64 -14.70 45.02
N ALA A 768 -27.23 -14.56 46.29
CA ALA A 768 -27.85 -13.61 47.21
C ALA A 768 -27.63 -12.16 46.76
N GLU A 769 -26.45 -11.86 46.21
CA GLU A 769 -26.14 -10.53 45.68
C GLU A 769 -26.98 -10.20 44.43
N LEU A 770 -27.31 -11.20 43.60
CA LEU A 770 -28.22 -11.03 42.46
C LEU A 770 -29.67 -10.84 42.91
N ASP A 771 -30.11 -11.54 43.95
CA ASP A 771 -31.44 -11.33 44.55
C ASP A 771 -31.59 -9.88 45.04
N GLU A 772 -30.59 -9.34 45.75
CA GLU A 772 -30.58 -7.93 46.18
C GLU A 772 -30.56 -6.95 44.98
N TYR A 773 -29.82 -7.27 43.92
CA TYR A 773 -29.85 -6.49 42.68
C TYR A 773 -31.24 -6.47 42.02
N HIS A 774 -31.95 -7.61 41.99
CA HIS A 774 -33.30 -7.69 41.43
C HIS A 774 -34.32 -6.92 42.28
N ASP A 775 -34.18 -6.92 43.60
CA ASP A 775 -35.00 -6.12 44.50
C ASP A 775 -34.82 -4.62 44.23
N LEU A 776 -33.56 -4.16 44.10
CA LEU A 776 -33.26 -2.78 43.70
C LEU A 776 -33.88 -2.46 42.33
N SER A 777 -33.65 -3.30 41.34
CA SER A 777 -34.19 -3.13 39.98
C SER A 777 -35.72 -3.04 39.99
N GLY A 778 -36.39 -3.88 40.79
CA GLY A 778 -37.83 -3.88 40.99
C GLY A 778 -38.36 -2.59 41.64
N ARG A 779 -37.65 -2.06 42.64
CA ARG A 779 -37.97 -0.75 43.27
C ARG A 779 -37.86 0.39 42.25
N LEU A 780 -36.76 0.43 41.49
CA LEU A 780 -36.53 1.47 40.49
C LEU A 780 -37.54 1.40 39.34
N ALA A 781 -37.93 0.20 38.91
CA ALA A 781 -38.99 0.02 37.91
C ALA A 781 -40.35 0.57 38.41
N LYS A 782 -40.63 0.47 39.71
CA LYS A 782 -41.80 1.08 40.37
C LYS A 782 -41.60 2.57 40.72
N ARG A 783 -40.50 3.19 40.25
CA ARG A 783 -40.12 4.60 40.50
C ARG A 783 -39.94 4.93 41.98
N VAL A 784 -39.51 3.96 42.79
CA VAL A 784 -39.19 4.14 44.21
C VAL A 784 -37.75 4.62 44.35
N TYR A 785 -37.59 5.94 44.45
CA TYR A 785 -36.30 6.60 44.65
C TYR A 785 -36.25 7.13 46.09
N ASP A 786 -35.80 6.32 47.04
CA ASP A 786 -35.64 6.71 48.45
C ASP A 786 -34.20 6.42 48.93
N GLN A 787 -33.90 6.81 50.18
CA GLN A 787 -32.58 6.60 50.77
C GLN A 787 -32.21 5.12 50.88
N GLU A 788 -33.21 4.24 50.99
CA GLU A 788 -33.00 2.80 50.99
C GLU A 788 -32.57 2.30 49.60
N SER A 789 -33.26 2.71 48.53
CA SER A 789 -32.86 2.44 47.14
C SER A 789 -31.45 2.98 46.84
N LEU A 790 -31.07 4.16 47.36
CA LEU A 790 -29.70 4.69 47.24
C LEU A 790 -28.68 3.80 47.98
N ALA A 791 -28.98 3.38 49.21
CA ALA A 791 -28.11 2.48 49.97
C ALA A 791 -27.95 1.11 49.29
N MET A 792 -29.04 0.55 48.75
CA MET A 792 -29.02 -0.68 47.94
C MET A 792 -28.17 -0.50 46.68
N ALA A 793 -28.30 0.63 45.97
CA ALA A 793 -27.51 0.90 44.78
C ALA A 793 -26.01 1.05 45.07
N ARG A 794 -25.64 1.61 46.23
CA ARG A 794 -24.24 1.68 46.69
C ARG A 794 -23.67 0.29 46.96
N ARG A 795 -24.41 -0.57 47.67
CA ARG A 795 -24.00 -1.97 47.90
C ARG A 795 -23.92 -2.75 46.58
N ALA A 796 -24.91 -2.59 45.70
CA ALA A 796 -24.88 -3.20 44.38
C ALA A 796 -23.64 -2.75 43.59
N PHE A 797 -23.24 -1.47 43.67
CA PHE A 797 -22.03 -0.98 43.02
C PHE A 797 -20.75 -1.58 43.61
N GLU A 798 -20.69 -1.83 44.93
CA GLU A 798 -19.58 -2.54 45.55
C GLU A 798 -19.48 -4.00 45.08
N ARG A 799 -20.63 -4.66 44.84
CA ARG A 799 -20.69 -6.06 44.37
C ARG A 799 -20.51 -6.23 42.86
N PHE A 800 -20.94 -5.23 42.09
CA PHE A 800 -20.97 -5.24 40.63
C PHE A 800 -20.29 -3.97 40.08
N PRO A 801 -19.02 -3.70 40.43
CA PRO A 801 -18.35 -2.43 40.12
C PRO A 801 -18.13 -2.22 38.62
N ASP A 802 -18.16 -3.29 37.82
CA ASP A 802 -18.01 -3.22 36.36
C ASP A 802 -19.34 -3.11 35.62
N SER A 803 -20.47 -3.28 36.30
CA SER A 803 -21.79 -3.24 35.66
C SER A 803 -22.17 -1.82 35.26
N VAL A 804 -22.34 -1.61 33.95
CA VAL A 804 -22.83 -0.35 33.38
C VAL A 804 -24.24 -0.03 33.89
N GLN A 805 -25.09 -1.05 34.05
CA GLN A 805 -26.45 -0.89 34.55
C GLN A 805 -26.46 -0.42 36.01
N VAL A 806 -25.61 -1.01 36.86
CA VAL A 806 -25.51 -0.61 38.27
C VAL A 806 -24.91 0.79 38.41
N LYS A 807 -23.90 1.14 37.62
CA LYS A 807 -23.37 2.52 37.53
C LYS A 807 -24.46 3.51 37.11
N PHE A 808 -25.31 3.13 36.17
CA PHE A 808 -26.43 3.97 35.72
C PHE A 808 -27.48 4.15 36.81
N PHE A 809 -27.89 3.08 37.50
CA PHE A 809 -28.81 3.15 38.64
C PHE A 809 -28.26 4.05 39.76
N LEU A 810 -27.01 3.81 40.17
CA LEU A 810 -26.38 4.62 41.22
C LEU A 810 -26.21 6.08 40.78
N GLY A 811 -25.76 6.34 39.55
CA GLY A 811 -25.61 7.70 39.03
C GLY A 811 -26.93 8.49 39.05
N ASN A 812 -28.04 7.85 38.68
CA ASN A 812 -29.36 8.49 38.72
C ASN A 812 -29.85 8.74 40.15
N LEU A 813 -29.62 7.81 41.09
CA LEU A 813 -30.00 7.96 42.49
C LEU A 813 -29.15 9.00 43.22
N GLU A 814 -27.84 9.03 42.98
CA GLU A 814 -26.92 10.06 43.50
C GLU A 814 -27.29 11.43 42.97
N MET A 815 -27.73 11.55 41.70
CA MET A 815 -28.29 12.80 41.20
C MET A 815 -29.50 13.23 42.02
N MET A 816 -30.47 12.35 42.27
CA MET A 816 -31.73 12.74 42.91
C MET A 816 -31.56 13.05 44.41
N GLN A 817 -30.77 12.27 45.14
CA GLN A 817 -30.75 12.27 46.61
C GLN A 817 -29.36 12.19 47.25
N GLY A 818 -28.31 12.14 46.44
CA GLY A 818 -26.93 11.98 46.90
C GLY A 818 -26.00 13.07 46.39
N ASP A 819 -24.80 12.68 46.00
CA ASP A 819 -23.77 13.61 45.53
C ASP A 819 -23.84 13.82 44.01
N PRO A 820 -24.20 15.03 43.53
CA PRO A 820 -24.33 15.31 42.11
C PRO A 820 -22.97 15.30 41.37
N LEU A 821 -21.84 15.45 42.08
CA LEU A 821 -20.50 15.30 41.50
C LEU A 821 -20.21 13.82 41.23
N ARG A 822 -20.54 12.94 42.18
CA ARG A 822 -20.43 11.49 42.01
C ARG A 822 -21.33 10.97 40.90
N ALA A 823 -22.56 11.50 40.82
CA ALA A 823 -23.49 11.20 39.73
C ALA A 823 -22.88 11.51 38.36
N GLU A 824 -22.17 12.64 38.23
CA GLU A 824 -21.52 13.03 36.98
C GLU A 824 -20.43 12.03 36.58
N LEU A 825 -19.54 11.68 37.52
CA LEU A 825 -18.46 10.73 37.25
C LEU A 825 -18.99 9.37 36.79
N LEU A 826 -20.02 8.86 37.47
CA LEU A 826 -20.67 7.60 37.12
C LEU A 826 -21.33 7.66 35.74
N LEU A 827 -22.13 8.70 35.47
CA LEU A 827 -22.84 8.81 34.20
C LEU A 827 -21.92 9.12 33.01
N ARG A 828 -20.78 9.80 33.23
CA ARG A 828 -19.72 9.91 32.22
C ARG A 828 -19.10 8.56 31.90
N SER A 829 -18.82 7.75 32.92
CA SER A 829 -18.34 6.37 32.72
C SER A 829 -19.35 5.53 31.92
N VAL A 830 -20.64 5.63 32.24
CA VAL A 830 -21.72 4.95 31.49
C VAL A 830 -21.80 5.46 30.05
N HIS A 831 -21.70 6.77 29.82
CA HIS A 831 -21.71 7.36 28.49
C HIS A 831 -20.53 6.90 27.63
N ASN A 832 -19.35 6.76 28.21
CA ASN A 832 -18.19 6.22 27.51
C ASN A 832 -18.41 4.76 27.07
N ALA A 833 -19.10 3.96 27.88
CA ALA A 833 -19.43 2.57 27.56
C ALA A 833 -20.62 2.43 26.58
N GLN A 834 -21.60 3.35 26.62
CA GLN A 834 -22.82 3.32 25.81
C GLN A 834 -23.01 4.65 25.05
N ARG A 835 -22.06 4.97 24.15
CA ARG A 835 -22.13 6.18 23.33
C ARG A 835 -23.41 6.19 22.48
N GLY A 836 -24.13 7.30 22.50
CA GLY A 836 -25.37 7.49 21.73
C GLY A 836 -26.64 6.97 22.39
N SER A 837 -26.56 6.35 23.58
CA SER A 837 -27.76 5.97 24.34
C SER A 837 -28.53 7.21 24.81
N VAL A 838 -29.73 7.43 24.27
CA VAL A 838 -30.57 8.60 24.59
C VAL A 838 -30.86 8.72 26.09
N PRO A 839 -31.25 7.65 26.83
CA PRO A 839 -31.43 7.74 28.27
C PRO A 839 -30.17 8.19 29.03
N VAL A 840 -28.99 7.73 28.62
CA VAL A 840 -27.71 8.10 29.23
C VAL A 840 -27.37 9.56 28.93
N LEU A 841 -27.56 10.00 27.68
CA LEU A 841 -27.39 11.40 27.29
C LEU A 841 -28.34 12.32 28.05
N MET A 842 -29.60 11.94 28.21
CA MET A 842 -30.60 12.72 28.95
C MET A 842 -30.19 12.90 30.40
N ASN A 843 -29.85 11.81 31.10
CA ASN A 843 -29.50 11.87 32.52
C ASN A 843 -28.15 12.56 32.75
N LEU A 844 -27.16 12.33 31.88
CA LEU A 844 -25.89 13.04 31.96
C LEU A 844 -26.08 14.55 31.69
N ALA A 845 -26.89 14.94 30.71
CA ALA A 845 -27.18 16.35 30.45
C ALA A 845 -27.84 17.05 31.65
N GLN A 846 -28.78 16.37 32.31
CA GLN A 846 -29.42 16.88 33.53
C GLN A 846 -28.42 17.05 34.68
N VAL A 847 -27.54 16.07 34.90
CA VAL A 847 -26.48 16.18 35.92
C VAL A 847 -25.49 17.30 35.60
N LEU A 848 -25.05 17.41 34.35
CA LEU A 848 -24.14 18.47 33.91
C LEU A 848 -24.74 19.85 34.14
N HIS A 849 -26.02 20.04 33.80
CA HIS A 849 -26.71 21.29 34.06
C HIS A 849 -26.77 21.60 35.56
N ARG A 850 -27.12 20.60 36.39
CA ARG A 850 -27.16 20.74 37.86
C ARG A 850 -25.79 21.08 38.46
N ASN A 851 -24.70 20.60 37.86
CA ASN A 851 -23.32 20.91 38.23
C ASN A 851 -22.80 22.23 37.62
N GLY A 852 -23.65 23.04 36.99
CA GLY A 852 -23.28 24.33 36.40
C GLY A 852 -22.59 24.25 35.03
N LYS A 853 -22.45 23.05 34.45
CA LYS A 853 -21.80 22.80 33.14
C LYS A 853 -22.80 22.91 31.98
N THR A 854 -23.45 24.06 31.89
CA THR A 854 -24.57 24.30 30.95
C THR A 854 -24.18 24.13 29.47
N ALA A 855 -22.96 24.50 29.07
CA ALA A 855 -22.50 24.34 27.69
C ALA A 855 -22.40 22.86 27.27
N GLU A 856 -21.87 22.00 28.15
CA GLU A 856 -21.79 20.56 27.90
C GLU A 856 -23.18 19.92 27.90
N ALA A 857 -24.07 20.33 28.81
CA ALA A 857 -25.46 19.87 28.83
C ALA A 857 -26.18 20.17 27.50
N LYS A 858 -26.01 21.38 26.94
CA LYS A 858 -26.55 21.74 25.61
C LYS A 858 -25.98 20.85 24.50
N ALA A 859 -24.69 20.54 24.53
CA ALA A 859 -24.07 19.66 23.54
C ALA A 859 -24.70 18.25 23.57
N MET A 860 -24.95 17.71 24.77
CA MET A 860 -25.62 16.42 24.92
C MET A 860 -27.07 16.45 24.41
N PHE A 861 -27.84 17.50 24.72
CA PHE A 861 -29.20 17.64 24.18
C PHE A 861 -29.23 17.79 22.66
N ARG A 862 -28.24 18.47 22.05
CA ARG A 862 -28.09 18.52 20.59
C ARG A 862 -27.76 17.16 20.00
N ALA A 863 -26.92 16.36 20.65
CA ALA A 863 -26.61 15.00 20.22
C ALA A 863 -27.86 14.09 20.27
N ILE A 864 -28.74 14.27 21.25
CA ILE A 864 -30.04 13.57 21.28
C ILE A 864 -30.86 13.93 20.04
N LEU A 865 -30.96 15.22 19.69
CA LEU A 865 -31.75 15.67 18.52
C LEU A 865 -31.16 15.24 17.17
N GLN A 866 -29.87 14.91 17.09
CA GLN A 866 -29.29 14.28 15.90
C GLN A 866 -29.82 12.85 15.69
N THR A 867 -30.12 12.16 16.78
CA THR A 867 -30.59 10.77 16.78
C THR A 867 -32.12 10.69 16.74
N GLU A 868 -32.77 11.54 17.53
CA GLU A 868 -34.23 11.67 17.65
C GLU A 868 -34.66 13.14 17.42
N PRO A 869 -34.81 13.58 16.17
CA PRO A 869 -35.11 14.99 15.83
C PRO A 869 -36.42 15.51 16.43
N ASN A 870 -37.32 14.62 16.83
CA ASN A 870 -38.64 14.94 17.38
C ASN A 870 -38.71 14.81 18.92
N ASN A 871 -37.58 14.64 19.60
CA ASN A 871 -37.56 14.53 21.07
C ASN A 871 -37.98 15.87 21.73
N ALA A 872 -39.26 15.96 22.13
CA ALA A 872 -39.86 17.18 22.67
C ALA A 872 -39.18 17.66 23.95
N PHE A 873 -38.75 16.71 24.80
CA PHE A 873 -38.06 17.02 26.05
C PHE A 873 -36.71 17.70 25.80
N ALA A 874 -35.88 17.15 24.90
CA ALA A 874 -34.59 17.74 24.56
C ALA A 874 -34.73 19.15 23.94
N LYS A 875 -35.74 19.37 23.08
CA LYS A 875 -36.06 20.70 22.53
C LYS A 875 -36.43 21.70 23.63
N GLN A 876 -37.29 21.28 24.57
CA GLN A 876 -37.72 22.12 25.69
C GLN A 876 -36.54 22.49 26.60
N GLN A 877 -35.67 21.52 26.94
CA GLN A 877 -34.49 21.78 27.77
C GLN A 877 -33.50 22.73 27.07
N LEU A 878 -33.25 22.56 25.77
CA LEU A 878 -32.39 23.49 25.01
C LEU A 878 -32.94 24.92 25.00
N PHE A 879 -34.26 25.08 24.83
CA PHE A 879 -34.92 26.38 24.90
C PHE A 879 -34.77 27.03 26.29
N GLN A 880 -34.97 26.24 27.36
CA GLN A 880 -34.83 26.70 28.75
C GLN A 880 -33.39 27.10 29.12
N LEU A 881 -32.40 26.44 28.53
CA LEU A 881 -30.97 26.72 28.77
C LEU A 881 -30.45 27.92 27.96
N GLY A 882 -31.32 28.60 27.20
CA GLY A 882 -31.01 29.71 26.30
C GLY A 882 -30.62 29.20 24.91
N GLY A 883 -31.46 29.46 23.91
CA GLY A 883 -31.26 29.07 22.50
C GLY A 883 -29.87 29.40 21.96
#